data_AF-A0A355G8S2-F1
#
_entry.id   AF-A0A355G8S2-F1
#
_cell.length_a   1.000
_cell.length_b   1.000
_cell.length_c   1.000
_cell.angle_alpha   90.00
_cell.angle_beta   90.00
_cell.angle_gamma   90.00
#
_symmetry.space_group_name_H-M   'P 1'
#
loop_
_entity.id
_entity.type
_entity.pdbx_description
1 polymer ?
#
loop_
_entity_poly.entity_id
_entity_poly.type
_entity_poly.pdbx_seq_one_letter_code
_entity_poly.pdbx_strand_id
1 'polypeptide(L)'
;MHDRQATVRFIRIVLICWTVAVGFFAFTPVLQAENITREHVLTSIEKAKHFLLQQQQPDGTWQLAGHPEQTVVLTSFTLHTLLHAGMMADNAEIQRGLQWLRKQDPVKTHEISLMLETLAAAREAERDLPLMNRLTQKLEAGKSRGTNDGAWSFGGGETSNYAHFAALGLYEAAQQGVPVQTETWQRARNHWLGRQNRDGGWGSQGSGFSRGGITAAGIAYLVTTENLLRSQQIETNADGSPRCCGEAFQDEAVATGCRWLGDHFTVTHNPSTDANSDGSIGYLYYLYCLERVGRLTGRRYFTSQSGKQFDWYRAGAQYLIAHQNPITGAWVGAPALLEDCPILATDYALHFLSRGLTPVLAGKLKWDGAPDAAPDSIDYTPQDVWNLARYTSRLQDWPQQLTWQSVDMNRADAEDLNQCPLLILDVANVNRFTPNQISQLKTYLQDGGCLFALGGCQSASPDAAMQQLISKLYPAGEVELRKLERTHPVYRSEFRLLDLKTGDPLVELWGAETGCRTSIFYSPDDLGCLWDKWTTLSLPNRPRALETSINRTLHVGVNVAALASGRVLIKELGPENVTETASTAERIEHRLLNIAQIRASAEWDAAPHALRKLLRALNQVSGSQFASNPSSVSLSDPRLFKHPLLHLHGRSGFVLSPEDQRILKT
;
A
#
# COMPACT_ATOMS: atom_id res chain seq x y z
N MET A 1 -28.19 59.55 -53.36
CA MET A 1 -28.71 58.18 -53.26
C MET A 1 -27.55 57.25 -52.99
N HIS A 2 -27.28 56.96 -51.71
CA HIS A 2 -26.26 56.00 -51.31
C HIS A 2 -26.90 55.00 -50.34
N ASP A 3 -26.96 53.80 -50.90
CA ASP A 3 -27.32 52.47 -50.46
C ASP A 3 -27.74 52.23 -48.99
N ARG A 4 -29.06 52.15 -48.77
CA ARG A 4 -29.69 51.62 -47.54
C ARG A 4 -29.80 50.09 -47.51
N GLN A 5 -29.34 49.35 -48.52
CA GLN A 5 -29.45 47.89 -48.56
C GLN A 5 -28.27 47.16 -47.89
N ALA A 6 -27.12 47.83 -47.70
CA ALA A 6 -25.96 47.23 -47.02
C ALA A 6 -26.17 47.02 -45.51
N THR A 7 -26.88 47.95 -44.83
CA THR A 7 -27.05 47.91 -43.37
C THR A 7 -28.02 46.80 -42.91
N VAL A 8 -29.02 46.44 -43.74
CA VAL A 8 -30.01 45.40 -43.39
C VAL A 8 -29.47 43.99 -43.60
N ARG A 9 -28.52 43.78 -44.53
CA ARG A 9 -27.84 42.49 -44.71
C ARG A 9 -26.84 42.19 -43.58
N PHE A 10 -26.17 43.21 -43.04
CA PHE A 10 -25.23 43.02 -41.93
C PHE A 10 -25.95 42.63 -40.63
N ILE A 11 -27.11 43.23 -40.34
CA ILE A 11 -27.89 42.93 -39.12
C ILE A 11 -28.54 41.53 -39.17
N ARG A 12 -28.94 41.03 -40.36
CA ARG A 12 -29.46 39.65 -40.49
C ARG A 12 -28.39 38.57 -40.35
N ILE A 13 -27.14 38.82 -40.77
CA ILE A 13 -26.04 37.86 -40.60
C ILE A 13 -25.61 37.79 -39.13
N VAL A 14 -25.59 38.92 -38.41
CA VAL A 14 -25.24 38.93 -36.97
C VAL A 14 -26.31 38.26 -36.10
N LEU A 15 -27.60 38.39 -36.42
CA LEU A 15 -28.70 37.73 -35.69
C LEU A 15 -28.83 36.22 -35.97
N ILE A 16 -28.44 35.75 -37.16
CA ILE A 16 -28.38 34.31 -37.47
C ILE A 16 -27.13 33.67 -36.83
N CYS A 17 -26.00 34.38 -36.77
CA CYS A 17 -24.83 33.90 -36.02
C CYS A 17 -25.06 33.85 -34.51
N TRP A 18 -25.89 34.72 -33.94
CA TRP A 18 -26.27 34.65 -32.52
C TRP A 18 -27.29 33.55 -32.20
N THR A 19 -28.17 33.18 -33.14
CA THR A 19 -29.10 32.06 -32.91
C THR A 19 -28.48 30.68 -33.14
N VAL A 20 -27.40 30.59 -33.93
CA VAL A 20 -26.58 29.35 -34.03
C VAL A 20 -25.53 29.26 -32.91
N ALA A 21 -25.05 30.38 -32.35
CA ALA A 21 -24.13 30.38 -31.21
C ALA A 21 -24.82 30.19 -29.85
N VAL A 22 -26.12 30.48 -29.72
CA VAL A 22 -26.88 30.27 -28.47
C VAL A 22 -27.54 28.88 -28.41
N GLY A 23 -27.62 28.16 -29.54
CA GLY A 23 -28.12 26.77 -29.60
C GLY A 23 -27.09 25.67 -29.34
N PHE A 24 -25.80 26.03 -29.16
CA PHE A 24 -24.71 25.10 -28.86
C PHE A 24 -24.07 25.30 -27.48
N PHE A 25 -24.72 26.05 -26.58
CA PHE A 25 -24.62 25.76 -25.15
C PHE A 25 -25.58 24.61 -24.83
N ALA A 26 -25.36 23.46 -25.48
CA ALA A 26 -25.66 22.23 -24.80
C ALA A 26 -24.85 22.32 -23.51
N PHE A 27 -25.54 22.41 -22.37
CA PHE A 27 -25.02 21.88 -21.13
C PHE A 27 -24.58 20.46 -21.48
N THR A 28 -23.32 20.29 -21.87
CA THR A 28 -22.63 19.05 -21.53
C THR A 28 -22.79 19.04 -20.01
N PRO A 29 -23.55 18.09 -19.43
CA PRO A 29 -23.29 17.82 -18.03
C PRO A 29 -21.77 17.62 -18.01
N VAL A 30 -21.08 18.44 -17.21
CA VAL A 30 -19.79 18.01 -16.69
C VAL A 30 -20.16 16.67 -16.08
N LEU A 31 -19.91 15.59 -16.82
CA LEU A 31 -19.91 14.25 -16.28
C LEU A 31 -18.85 14.38 -15.21
N GLN A 32 -19.33 14.60 -13.99
CA GLN A 32 -18.54 14.51 -12.78
C GLN A 32 -17.77 13.21 -12.97
N ALA A 33 -16.45 13.31 -13.19
CA ALA A 33 -15.65 12.19 -13.64
C ALA A 33 -15.97 11.03 -12.69
N GLU A 34 -16.53 9.96 -13.25
CA GLU A 34 -17.00 8.84 -12.45
C GLU A 34 -15.81 8.36 -11.61
N ASN A 35 -15.98 8.35 -10.28
CA ASN A 35 -14.89 7.98 -9.39
C ASN A 35 -14.38 6.59 -9.79
N ILE A 36 -13.07 6.47 -10.03
CA ILE A 36 -12.45 5.19 -10.43
C ILE A 36 -12.71 4.12 -9.36
N THR A 37 -13.27 2.98 -9.79
CA THR A 37 -13.56 1.83 -8.95
C THR A 37 -12.50 0.74 -9.12
N ARG A 38 -12.48 -0.24 -8.22
CA ARG A 38 -11.61 -1.41 -8.33
C ARG A 38 -11.90 -2.20 -9.60
N GLU A 39 -13.16 -2.31 -9.99
CA GLU A 39 -13.59 -3.01 -11.20
C GLU A 39 -13.06 -2.34 -12.48
N HIS A 40 -13.06 -1.00 -12.54
CA HIS A 40 -12.46 -0.27 -13.65
C HIS A 40 -10.98 -0.61 -13.80
N VAL A 41 -10.22 -0.63 -12.69
CA VAL A 41 -8.81 -0.99 -12.69
C VAL A 41 -8.59 -2.44 -13.15
N LEU A 42 -9.32 -3.40 -12.58
CA LEU A 42 -9.21 -4.81 -12.94
C LEU A 42 -9.52 -5.05 -14.42
N THR A 43 -10.54 -4.37 -14.95
CA THR A 43 -10.88 -4.43 -16.38
C THR A 43 -9.73 -3.90 -17.25
N SER A 44 -9.10 -2.80 -16.85
CA SER A 44 -7.95 -2.22 -17.57
C SER A 44 -6.74 -3.15 -17.53
N ILE A 45 -6.46 -3.77 -16.38
CA ILE A 45 -5.41 -4.78 -16.18
C ILE A 45 -5.62 -5.97 -17.13
N GLU A 46 -6.83 -6.51 -17.23
CA GLU A 46 -7.09 -7.66 -18.11
C GLU A 46 -6.93 -7.32 -19.60
N LYS A 47 -7.34 -6.13 -20.03
CA LYS A 47 -7.09 -5.65 -21.41
C LYS A 47 -5.58 -5.58 -21.71
N ALA A 48 -4.80 -5.03 -20.78
CA ALA A 48 -3.36 -4.89 -20.92
C ALA A 48 -2.65 -6.24 -20.96
N LYS A 49 -3.02 -7.18 -20.07
CA LYS A 49 -2.54 -8.56 -20.10
C LYS A 49 -2.84 -9.22 -21.44
N HIS A 50 -4.09 -9.11 -21.91
CA HIS A 50 -4.49 -9.68 -23.19
C HIS A 50 -3.63 -9.16 -24.34
N PHE A 51 -3.39 -7.84 -24.40
CA PHE A 51 -2.49 -7.23 -25.37
C PHE A 51 -1.09 -7.86 -25.34
N LEU A 52 -0.46 -7.89 -24.15
CA LEU A 52 0.91 -8.40 -24.00
C LEU A 52 0.99 -9.87 -24.40
N LEU A 53 0.04 -10.71 -24.01
CA LEU A 53 0.03 -12.13 -24.37
C LEU A 53 -0.08 -12.35 -25.89
N GLN A 54 -0.78 -11.48 -26.61
CA GLN A 54 -0.83 -11.52 -28.08
C GLN A 54 0.50 -11.12 -28.74
N GLN A 55 1.36 -10.36 -28.05
CA GLN A 55 2.68 -9.97 -28.58
C GLN A 55 3.75 -11.06 -28.41
N GLN A 56 3.47 -12.10 -27.62
CA GLN A 56 4.44 -13.17 -27.36
C GLN A 56 4.73 -13.97 -28.63
N GLN A 57 6.02 -14.14 -28.94
CA GLN A 57 6.49 -14.95 -30.05
C GLN A 57 6.39 -16.46 -29.73
N PRO A 58 6.40 -17.34 -30.74
CA PRO A 58 6.33 -18.79 -30.53
C PRO A 58 7.44 -19.37 -29.63
N ASP A 59 8.60 -18.72 -29.56
CA ASP A 59 9.73 -19.09 -28.70
C ASP A 59 9.59 -18.59 -27.25
N GLY A 60 8.51 -17.87 -26.93
CA GLY A 60 8.21 -17.33 -25.62
C GLY A 60 8.67 -15.89 -25.38
N THR A 61 9.32 -15.25 -26.36
CA THR A 61 9.89 -13.91 -26.19
C THR A 61 8.93 -12.77 -26.53
N TRP A 62 9.24 -11.58 -26.03
CA TRP A 62 8.68 -10.32 -26.49
C TRP A 62 9.77 -9.54 -27.22
N GLN A 63 9.49 -9.11 -28.45
CA GLN A 63 10.48 -8.53 -29.36
C GLN A 63 10.00 -7.22 -29.94
N LEU A 64 10.94 -6.32 -30.20
CA LEU A 64 10.71 -5.08 -30.96
C LEU A 64 11.39 -5.20 -32.32
N ALA A 65 10.62 -5.02 -33.39
CA ALA A 65 11.14 -5.06 -34.75
C ALA A 65 12.25 -4.00 -34.93
N GLY A 66 13.39 -4.41 -35.49
CA GLY A 66 14.55 -3.54 -35.68
C GLY A 66 15.44 -3.36 -34.43
N HIS A 67 15.05 -3.91 -33.28
CA HIS A 67 15.76 -3.78 -32.00
C HIS A 67 15.98 -5.13 -31.29
N PRO A 68 16.62 -6.13 -31.94
CA PRO A 68 16.84 -7.46 -31.35
C PRO A 68 17.70 -7.41 -30.07
N GLU A 69 18.50 -6.36 -29.88
CA GLU A 69 19.29 -6.12 -28.67
C GLU A 69 18.45 -5.82 -27.42
N GLN A 70 17.14 -5.57 -27.58
CA GLN A 70 16.20 -5.31 -26.48
C GLN A 70 15.41 -6.55 -26.05
N THR A 71 15.54 -7.69 -26.75
CA THR A 71 14.70 -8.88 -26.50
C THR A 71 14.81 -9.40 -25.06
N VAL A 72 16.01 -9.38 -24.46
CA VAL A 72 16.20 -9.79 -23.05
C VAL A 72 15.47 -8.84 -22.11
N VAL A 73 15.53 -7.53 -22.38
CA VAL A 73 14.90 -6.47 -21.57
C VAL A 73 13.39 -6.60 -21.63
N LEU A 74 12.83 -6.62 -22.85
CA LEU A 74 11.38 -6.73 -23.07
C LEU A 74 10.85 -8.04 -22.49
N THR A 75 11.47 -9.17 -22.80
CA THR A 75 11.03 -10.48 -22.28
C THR A 75 11.08 -10.52 -20.76
N SER A 76 12.16 -10.04 -20.13
CA SER A 76 12.25 -9.99 -18.66
C SER A 76 11.16 -9.09 -18.08
N PHE A 77 11.04 -7.87 -18.58
CA PHE A 77 10.13 -6.90 -17.99
C PHE A 77 8.65 -7.24 -18.21
N THR A 78 8.28 -7.79 -19.38
CA THR A 78 6.93 -8.28 -19.63
C THR A 78 6.59 -9.47 -18.72
N LEU A 79 7.50 -10.44 -18.54
CA LEU A 79 7.30 -11.54 -17.59
C LEU A 79 7.13 -11.04 -16.16
N HIS A 80 8.01 -10.15 -15.71
CA HIS A 80 7.94 -9.54 -14.39
C HIS A 80 6.59 -8.84 -14.18
N THR A 81 6.15 -8.06 -15.17
CA THR A 81 4.87 -7.33 -15.11
C THR A 81 3.67 -8.27 -15.08
N LEU A 82 3.64 -9.31 -15.92
CA LEU A 82 2.55 -10.30 -15.94
C LEU A 82 2.46 -11.08 -14.62
N LEU A 83 3.59 -11.46 -14.03
CA LEU A 83 3.65 -12.09 -12.69
C LEU A 83 3.07 -11.16 -11.62
N HIS A 84 3.41 -9.87 -11.66
CA HIS A 84 2.83 -8.87 -10.75
C HIS A 84 1.36 -8.54 -11.04
N ALA A 85 0.89 -8.79 -12.27
CA ALA A 85 -0.52 -8.68 -12.68
C ALA A 85 -1.33 -9.96 -12.39
N GLY A 86 -0.81 -10.86 -11.54
CA GLY A 86 -1.52 -12.02 -11.03
C GLY A 86 -1.41 -13.29 -11.87
N MET A 87 -0.56 -13.31 -12.91
CA MET A 87 -0.20 -14.58 -13.55
C MET A 87 0.76 -15.38 -12.66
N MET A 88 0.68 -16.69 -12.75
CA MET A 88 1.49 -17.65 -11.99
C MET A 88 2.61 -18.22 -12.84
N ALA A 89 3.68 -18.67 -12.18
CA ALA A 89 4.84 -19.23 -12.86
C ALA A 89 4.49 -20.46 -13.71
N ASP A 90 3.43 -21.20 -13.39
CA ASP A 90 2.97 -22.39 -14.11
C ASP A 90 2.08 -22.09 -15.33
N ASN A 91 1.65 -20.84 -15.55
CA ASN A 91 0.96 -20.46 -16.78
C ASN A 91 1.87 -20.72 -17.99
N ALA A 92 1.31 -21.27 -19.06
CA ALA A 92 2.08 -21.74 -20.22
C ALA A 92 2.90 -20.62 -20.88
N GLU A 93 2.34 -19.42 -20.95
CA GLU A 93 2.94 -18.19 -21.50
C GLU A 93 4.16 -17.78 -20.67
N ILE A 94 4.03 -17.82 -19.34
CA ILE A 94 5.12 -17.50 -18.40
C ILE A 94 6.22 -18.56 -18.48
N GLN A 95 5.86 -19.85 -18.49
CA GLN A 95 6.83 -20.94 -18.62
C GLN A 95 7.65 -20.85 -19.91
N ARG A 96 7.02 -20.56 -21.07
CA ARG A 96 7.76 -20.39 -22.34
C ARG A 96 8.80 -19.27 -22.25
N GLY A 97 8.39 -18.10 -21.76
CA GLY A 97 9.29 -16.95 -21.59
C GLY A 97 10.41 -17.23 -20.59
N LEU A 98 10.10 -17.81 -19.42
CA LEU A 98 11.10 -18.18 -18.41
C LEU A 98 12.08 -19.24 -18.93
N GLN A 99 11.61 -20.22 -19.71
CA GLN A 99 12.47 -21.23 -20.32
C GLN A 99 13.47 -20.62 -21.31
N TRP A 100 13.05 -19.62 -22.09
CA TRP A 100 13.96 -18.86 -22.95
C TRP A 100 14.92 -18.00 -22.12
N LEU A 101 14.40 -17.27 -21.11
CA LEU A 101 15.17 -16.35 -20.28
C LEU A 101 16.30 -17.06 -19.52
N ARG A 102 16.03 -18.25 -18.98
CA ARG A 102 17.02 -19.08 -18.26
C ARG A 102 18.22 -19.53 -19.10
N LYS A 103 18.12 -19.46 -20.42
CA LYS A 103 19.21 -19.81 -21.35
C LYS A 103 20.11 -18.61 -21.69
N GLN A 104 19.73 -17.41 -21.28
CA GLN A 104 20.47 -16.19 -21.61
C GLN A 104 21.65 -15.99 -20.65
N ASP A 105 22.72 -15.36 -21.16
CA ASP A 105 23.86 -14.89 -20.35
C ASP A 105 24.06 -13.37 -20.55
N PRO A 106 23.16 -12.54 -20.00
CA PRO A 106 23.19 -11.10 -20.22
C PRO A 106 24.47 -10.47 -19.67
N VAL A 107 25.03 -9.51 -20.39
CA VAL A 107 26.26 -8.78 -19.99
C VAL A 107 25.97 -7.34 -19.58
N LYS A 108 24.81 -6.80 -19.96
CA LYS A 108 24.41 -5.45 -19.60
C LYS A 108 23.78 -5.44 -18.22
N THR A 109 24.10 -4.42 -17.42
CA THR A 109 23.59 -4.29 -16.04
C THR A 109 22.06 -4.33 -15.96
N HIS A 110 21.35 -3.58 -16.81
CA HIS A 110 19.89 -3.54 -16.76
C HIS A 110 19.25 -4.87 -17.19
N GLU A 111 19.83 -5.59 -18.15
CA GLU A 111 19.39 -6.93 -18.54
C GLU A 111 19.54 -7.91 -17.38
N ILE A 112 20.70 -7.90 -16.70
CA ILE A 112 20.94 -8.74 -15.53
C ILE A 112 19.96 -8.38 -14.40
N SER A 113 19.77 -7.09 -14.12
CA SER A 113 18.87 -6.63 -13.07
C SER A 113 17.43 -7.05 -13.30
N LEU A 114 16.89 -6.79 -14.50
CA LEU A 114 15.52 -7.17 -14.84
C LEU A 114 15.35 -8.68 -14.82
N MET A 115 16.35 -9.44 -15.26
CA MET A 115 16.33 -10.90 -15.16
C MET A 115 16.31 -11.36 -13.70
N LEU A 116 17.08 -10.74 -12.80
CA LEU A 116 17.01 -11.02 -11.36
C LEU A 116 15.62 -10.70 -10.77
N GLU A 117 15.05 -9.52 -11.08
CA GLU A 117 13.70 -9.13 -10.65
C GLU A 117 12.63 -10.11 -11.15
N THR A 118 12.78 -10.60 -12.38
CA THR A 118 11.85 -11.56 -13.01
C THR A 118 11.93 -12.94 -12.37
N LEU A 119 13.15 -13.48 -12.20
CA LEU A 119 13.36 -14.79 -11.58
C LEU A 119 12.92 -14.78 -10.11
N ALA A 120 13.15 -13.67 -9.39
CA ALA A 120 12.65 -13.50 -8.04
C ALA A 120 11.11 -13.47 -7.98
N ALA A 121 10.46 -12.77 -8.92
CA ALA A 121 9.00 -12.71 -9.02
C ALA A 121 8.37 -14.08 -9.37
N ALA A 122 9.08 -14.93 -10.12
CA ALA A 122 8.61 -16.26 -10.50
C ALA A 122 8.55 -17.26 -9.34
N ARG A 123 9.31 -17.03 -8.25
CA ARG A 123 9.31 -17.85 -7.02
C ARG A 123 9.64 -19.34 -7.22
N GLU A 124 10.30 -19.70 -8.30
CA GLU A 124 10.82 -21.06 -8.53
C GLU A 124 12.22 -21.20 -7.90
N ALA A 125 12.35 -20.94 -6.59
CA ALA A 125 13.64 -20.80 -5.90
C ALA A 125 14.59 -21.99 -6.11
N GLU A 126 14.09 -23.23 -6.01
CA GLU A 126 14.91 -24.44 -6.25
C GLU A 126 15.55 -24.47 -7.64
N ARG A 127 14.87 -23.89 -8.64
CA ARG A 127 15.31 -23.84 -10.03
C ARG A 127 16.20 -22.64 -10.31
N ASP A 128 15.86 -21.48 -9.77
CA ASP A 128 16.44 -20.20 -10.19
C ASP A 128 17.56 -19.69 -9.28
N LEU A 129 17.63 -20.14 -8.01
CA LEU A 129 18.67 -19.71 -7.07
C LEU A 129 20.10 -19.85 -7.63
N PRO A 130 20.51 -20.95 -8.30
CA PRO A 130 21.86 -21.05 -8.86
C PRO A 130 22.15 -20.02 -9.96
N LEU A 131 21.14 -19.68 -10.77
CA LEU A 131 21.27 -18.68 -11.83
C LEU A 131 21.31 -17.26 -11.23
N MET A 132 20.41 -16.97 -10.29
CA MET A 132 20.39 -15.69 -9.59
C MET A 132 21.72 -15.42 -8.85
N ASN A 133 22.28 -16.43 -8.16
CA ASN A 133 23.61 -16.32 -7.54
C ASN A 133 24.70 -15.94 -8.55
N ARG A 134 24.72 -16.59 -9.72
CA ARG A 134 25.70 -16.32 -10.78
C ARG A 134 25.56 -14.90 -11.34
N LEU A 135 24.33 -14.46 -11.58
CA LEU A 135 24.02 -13.12 -12.07
C LEU A 135 24.38 -12.03 -11.05
N THR A 136 24.08 -12.26 -9.77
CA THR A 136 24.52 -11.41 -8.65
C THR A 136 26.04 -11.28 -8.63
N GLN A 137 26.77 -12.39 -8.64
CA GLN A 137 28.24 -12.38 -8.67
C GLN A 137 28.79 -11.63 -9.89
N LYS A 138 28.12 -11.72 -11.05
CA LYS A 138 28.49 -10.99 -12.26
C LYS A 138 28.37 -9.46 -12.08
N LEU A 139 27.32 -9.00 -11.41
CA LEU A 139 27.14 -7.58 -11.05
C LEU A 139 28.14 -7.10 -10.00
N GLU A 140 28.42 -7.92 -8.98
CA GLU A 140 29.35 -7.55 -7.89
C GLU A 140 30.80 -7.51 -8.33
N ALA A 141 31.23 -8.43 -9.20
CA ALA A 141 32.59 -8.48 -9.73
C ALA A 141 32.90 -7.32 -10.68
N GLY A 142 31.94 -6.44 -10.95
CA GLY A 142 32.08 -5.36 -11.92
C GLY A 142 32.36 -5.87 -13.34
N LYS A 143 31.97 -7.11 -13.64
CA LYS A 143 32.18 -7.75 -14.95
C LYS A 143 31.02 -7.52 -15.92
N SER A 144 30.03 -6.72 -15.53
CA SER A 144 29.01 -6.23 -16.47
C SER A 144 29.59 -5.12 -17.33
N ARG A 145 29.07 -4.95 -18.55
CA ARG A 145 29.48 -3.86 -19.46
C ARG A 145 29.02 -2.46 -18.99
N GLY A 146 28.85 -2.25 -17.69
CA GLY A 146 28.55 -0.94 -17.12
C GLY A 146 28.86 -0.83 -15.63
N THR A 147 30.02 -0.25 -15.33
CA THR A 147 30.57 -0.08 -13.99
C THR A 147 31.45 1.16 -13.88
N ASN A 148 31.14 2.04 -12.91
CA ASN A 148 32.08 2.97 -12.27
C ASN A 148 31.74 2.98 -10.77
N ASP A 149 32.67 2.65 -9.88
CA ASP A 149 32.61 2.83 -8.41
C ASP A 149 31.23 3.12 -7.79
N GLY A 150 30.44 2.07 -7.55
CA GLY A 150 29.11 2.19 -6.89
C GLY A 150 27.97 2.69 -7.77
N ALA A 151 28.26 3.01 -9.04
CA ALA A 151 27.32 3.30 -10.11
C ALA A 151 27.48 2.26 -11.22
N TRP A 152 26.45 1.46 -11.46
CA TRP A 152 26.46 0.57 -12.63
C TRP A 152 26.08 1.36 -13.89
N SER A 153 27.00 2.14 -14.45
CA SER A 153 26.87 2.93 -15.69
C SER A 153 27.69 2.31 -16.81
N PHE A 154 27.12 2.12 -18.02
CA PHE A 154 27.78 1.51 -19.19
C PHE A 154 29.23 1.96 -19.43
N GLY A 155 30.06 1.03 -19.91
CA GLY A 155 31.50 1.22 -20.07
C GLY A 155 31.90 2.43 -20.92
N GLY A 156 33.02 3.04 -20.55
CA GLY A 156 33.99 3.64 -21.47
C GLY A 156 33.59 4.83 -22.35
N GLY A 157 32.43 5.46 -22.18
CA GLY A 157 32.02 6.62 -22.99
C GLY A 157 31.09 7.58 -22.26
N GLU A 158 31.12 8.85 -22.66
CA GLU A 158 30.30 9.96 -22.19
C GLU A 158 28.80 9.76 -22.52
N THR A 159 28.11 8.75 -21.97
CA THR A 159 26.63 8.67 -22.03
C THR A 159 26.01 7.64 -21.06
N SER A 160 25.12 8.16 -20.20
CA SER A 160 23.89 7.54 -19.66
C SER A 160 23.94 6.68 -18.37
N ASN A 161 23.18 7.19 -17.38
CA ASN A 161 22.89 6.68 -16.04
C ASN A 161 21.87 5.52 -16.04
N TYR A 162 22.31 4.29 -15.77
CA TYR A 162 21.42 3.15 -15.45
C TYR A 162 21.80 2.46 -14.13
N ALA A 163 22.53 3.16 -13.25
CA ALA A 163 22.78 2.71 -11.89
C ALA A 163 21.48 2.42 -11.12
N HIS A 164 20.35 2.98 -11.60
CA HIS A 164 18.97 2.78 -11.14
C HIS A 164 18.35 1.40 -11.48
N PHE A 165 19.03 0.51 -12.22
CA PHE A 165 18.58 -0.89 -12.36
C PHE A 165 19.20 -1.81 -11.30
N ALA A 166 20.52 -1.98 -11.32
CA ALA A 166 21.28 -3.00 -10.58
C ALA A 166 20.86 -3.29 -9.13
N ALA A 167 20.72 -2.27 -8.27
CA ALA A 167 20.39 -2.51 -6.86
C ALA A 167 18.99 -3.07 -6.68
N LEU A 168 18.03 -2.81 -7.58
CA LEU A 168 16.71 -3.43 -7.54
C LEU A 168 16.79 -4.93 -7.83
N GLY A 169 17.51 -5.32 -8.90
CA GLY A 169 17.74 -6.74 -9.18
C GLY A 169 18.50 -7.45 -8.07
N LEU A 170 19.56 -6.83 -7.54
CA LEU A 170 20.28 -7.36 -6.38
C LEU A 170 19.37 -7.46 -5.14
N TYR A 171 18.47 -6.49 -4.95
CA TYR A 171 17.57 -6.44 -3.80
C TYR A 171 16.55 -7.58 -3.89
N GLU A 172 15.90 -7.75 -5.04
CA GLU A 172 14.97 -8.85 -5.25
C GLU A 172 15.68 -10.20 -5.14
N ALA A 173 16.93 -10.32 -5.61
CA ALA A 173 17.73 -11.52 -5.42
C ALA A 173 18.04 -11.82 -3.95
N ALA A 174 18.49 -10.80 -3.20
CA ALA A 174 18.76 -10.92 -1.77
C ALA A 174 17.53 -11.36 -0.98
N GLN A 175 16.35 -10.98 -1.47
CA GLN A 175 15.09 -11.24 -0.78
C GLN A 175 14.43 -12.56 -1.26
N GLN A 176 15.14 -13.29 -2.13
CA GLN A 176 15.06 -14.74 -2.31
C GLN A 176 16.18 -15.52 -1.58
N GLY A 177 17.06 -14.84 -0.83
CA GLY A 177 18.14 -15.46 -0.05
C GLY A 177 19.50 -15.53 -0.76
N VAL A 178 19.67 -14.85 -1.90
CA VAL A 178 20.98 -14.74 -2.58
C VAL A 178 21.87 -13.75 -1.82
N PRO A 179 23.05 -14.16 -1.29
CA PRO A 179 23.91 -13.22 -0.59
C PRO A 179 24.45 -12.14 -1.53
N VAL A 180 24.47 -10.89 -1.05
CA VAL A 180 25.07 -9.72 -1.71
C VAL A 180 25.97 -9.04 -0.69
N GLN A 181 27.18 -8.66 -1.09
CA GLN A 181 28.20 -8.10 -0.20
C GLN A 181 27.76 -6.75 0.38
N THR A 182 28.05 -6.52 1.67
CA THR A 182 27.74 -5.25 2.36
C THR A 182 28.34 -4.06 1.63
N GLU A 183 29.57 -4.18 1.12
CA GLU A 183 30.24 -3.10 0.39
C GLU A 183 29.51 -2.75 -0.91
N THR A 184 28.85 -3.70 -1.55
CA THR A 184 28.02 -3.45 -2.74
C THR A 184 26.86 -2.51 -2.41
N TRP A 185 26.17 -2.75 -1.29
CA TRP A 185 25.08 -1.88 -0.81
C TRP A 185 25.59 -0.50 -0.39
N GLN A 186 26.70 -0.45 0.35
CA GLN A 186 27.28 0.81 0.80
C GLN A 186 27.72 1.70 -0.37
N ARG A 187 28.38 1.11 -1.38
CA ARG A 187 28.79 1.83 -2.59
C ARG A 187 27.57 2.37 -3.35
N ALA A 188 26.53 1.56 -3.53
CA ALA A 188 25.30 1.96 -4.21
C ALA A 188 24.61 3.12 -3.48
N ARG A 189 24.49 3.04 -2.15
CA ARG A 189 23.89 4.10 -1.33
C ARG A 189 24.70 5.39 -1.40
N ASN A 190 26.02 5.32 -1.20
CA ASN A 190 26.90 6.48 -1.28
C ASN A 190 26.84 7.19 -2.65
N HIS A 191 26.73 6.42 -3.74
CA HIS A 191 26.58 6.98 -5.08
C HIS A 191 25.33 7.86 -5.21
N TRP A 192 24.18 7.40 -4.71
CA TRP A 192 22.93 8.17 -4.81
C TRP A 192 22.91 9.36 -3.85
N LEU A 193 23.42 9.20 -2.63
CA LEU A 193 23.56 10.31 -1.68
C LEU A 193 24.43 11.44 -2.24
N GLY A 194 25.56 11.10 -2.87
CA GLY A 194 26.48 12.08 -3.45
C GLY A 194 25.94 12.84 -4.68
N ARG A 195 24.76 12.48 -5.20
CA ARG A 195 24.16 13.09 -6.39
C ARG A 195 22.81 13.74 -6.19
N GLN A 196 22.31 13.75 -4.95
CA GLN A 196 21.08 14.48 -4.67
C GLN A 196 21.33 15.97 -4.90
N ASN A 197 20.43 16.61 -5.64
CA ASN A 197 20.48 18.05 -5.84
C ASN A 197 20.04 18.77 -4.56
N ARG A 198 20.36 20.06 -4.43
CA ARG A 198 20.00 20.88 -3.26
C ARG A 198 18.49 21.02 -3.05
N ASP A 199 17.69 20.81 -4.09
CA ASP A 199 16.22 20.79 -4.03
C ASP A 199 15.65 19.46 -3.49
N GLY A 200 16.52 18.48 -3.18
CA GLY A 200 16.13 17.15 -2.72
C GLY A 200 15.83 16.16 -3.86
N GLY A 201 15.79 16.61 -5.12
CA GLY A 201 15.54 15.73 -6.27
C GLY A 201 16.82 15.12 -6.85
N TRP A 202 16.64 14.25 -7.85
CA TRP A 202 17.74 13.70 -8.65
C TRP A 202 17.51 13.92 -10.14
N GLY A 203 18.63 14.09 -10.84
CA GLY A 203 18.67 14.32 -12.28
C GLY A 203 19.51 13.32 -13.05
N SER A 204 19.49 13.46 -14.38
CA SER A 204 20.52 12.85 -15.23
C SER A 204 21.91 13.31 -14.80
N GLN A 205 22.92 12.45 -14.97
CA GLN A 205 24.28 12.74 -14.53
C GLN A 205 24.77 14.06 -15.11
N GLY A 206 25.31 14.95 -14.26
CA GLY A 206 25.86 16.24 -14.68
C GLY A 206 24.82 17.29 -15.08
N SER A 207 23.52 17.00 -15.05
CA SER A 207 22.50 17.96 -15.46
C SER A 207 22.28 19.10 -14.47
N GLY A 208 22.45 18.85 -13.16
CA GLY A 208 22.09 19.79 -12.10
C GLY A 208 20.58 20.04 -11.95
N PHE A 209 19.73 19.42 -12.78
CA PHE A 209 18.28 19.55 -12.77
C PHE A 209 17.62 18.25 -12.32
N SER A 210 16.61 18.36 -11.47
CA SER A 210 15.86 17.23 -10.96
C SER A 210 14.76 16.82 -11.94
N ARG A 211 14.47 15.52 -12.02
CA ARG A 211 13.44 14.90 -12.89
C ARG A 211 12.68 13.82 -12.13
N GLY A 212 11.36 13.77 -12.31
CA GLY A 212 10.47 12.86 -11.57
C GLY A 212 10.90 11.41 -11.60
N GLY A 213 11.13 10.87 -12.80
CA GLY A 213 11.55 9.47 -12.95
C GLY A 213 12.87 9.13 -12.24
N ILE A 214 13.83 10.06 -12.23
CA ILE A 214 15.15 9.82 -11.59
C ILE A 214 15.08 10.08 -10.08
N THR A 215 14.33 11.09 -9.63
CA THR A 215 14.04 11.31 -8.21
C THR A 215 13.36 10.09 -7.59
N ALA A 216 12.32 9.56 -8.24
CA ALA A 216 11.61 8.39 -7.76
C ALA A 216 12.51 7.14 -7.71
N ALA A 217 13.33 6.93 -8.75
CA ALA A 217 14.32 5.86 -8.74
C ALA A 217 15.35 6.02 -7.60
N GLY A 218 15.87 7.23 -7.38
CA GLY A 218 16.85 7.52 -6.31
C GLY A 218 16.30 7.22 -4.92
N ILE A 219 15.04 7.59 -4.65
CA ILE A 219 14.37 7.27 -3.38
C ILE A 219 14.23 5.76 -3.20
N ALA A 220 13.71 5.04 -4.21
CA ALA A 220 13.58 3.59 -4.13
C ALA A 220 14.93 2.91 -3.84
N TYR A 221 16.02 3.43 -4.40
CA TYR A 221 17.40 2.99 -4.15
C TYR A 221 17.86 3.16 -2.72
N LEU A 222 17.67 4.36 -2.17
CA LEU A 222 18.08 4.64 -0.81
C LEU A 222 17.30 3.75 0.17
N VAL A 223 16.00 3.55 -0.06
CA VAL A 223 15.15 2.71 0.79
C VAL A 223 15.56 1.23 0.73
N THR A 224 15.78 0.65 -0.46
CA THR A 224 16.17 -0.77 -0.59
C THR A 224 17.58 -1.04 -0.09
N THR A 225 18.55 -0.16 -0.39
CA THR A 225 19.93 -0.31 0.08
C THR A 225 20.02 -0.18 1.60
N GLU A 226 19.31 0.79 2.20
CA GLU A 226 19.26 0.95 3.65
C GLU A 226 18.64 -0.28 4.33
N ASN A 227 17.57 -0.85 3.76
CA ASN A 227 16.96 -2.05 4.29
C ASN A 227 17.96 -3.22 4.42
N LEU A 228 18.78 -3.42 3.39
CA LEU A 228 19.77 -4.48 3.38
C LEU A 228 20.96 -4.18 4.30
N LEU A 229 21.41 -2.92 4.37
CA LEU A 229 22.48 -2.50 5.27
C LEU A 229 22.06 -2.67 6.74
N ARG A 230 20.85 -2.25 7.11
CA ARG A 230 20.32 -2.40 8.48
C ARG A 230 20.20 -3.85 8.90
N SER A 231 19.75 -4.72 8.00
CA SER A 231 19.63 -6.16 8.28
C SER A 231 20.97 -6.85 8.61
N GLN A 232 22.10 -6.20 8.31
CA GLN A 232 23.46 -6.73 8.52
C GLN A 232 24.21 -6.04 9.67
N GLN A 233 23.57 -5.11 10.40
CA GLN A 233 24.18 -4.43 11.55
C GLN A 233 24.24 -5.33 12.79
N ILE A 234 24.98 -4.89 13.82
CA ILE A 234 25.03 -5.59 15.12
C ILE A 234 23.64 -5.57 15.77
N GLU A 235 23.10 -6.76 16.02
CA GLU A 235 21.70 -6.93 16.42
C GLU A 235 21.48 -7.07 17.92
N THR A 236 22.54 -7.31 18.68
CA THR A 236 22.49 -7.59 20.11
C THR A 236 23.33 -6.61 20.92
N ASN A 237 22.88 -6.34 22.14
CA ASN A 237 23.68 -5.68 23.17
C ASN A 237 24.76 -6.64 23.72
N ALA A 238 25.66 -6.12 24.56
CA ALA A 238 26.75 -6.90 25.16
C ALA A 238 26.25 -8.06 26.06
N ASP A 239 25.04 -7.96 26.59
CA ASP A 239 24.37 -9.00 27.40
C ASP A 239 23.63 -10.05 26.54
N GLY A 240 23.65 -9.92 25.21
CA GLY A 240 22.97 -10.81 24.28
C GLY A 240 21.50 -10.48 24.05
N SER A 241 20.94 -9.45 24.71
CA SER A 241 19.58 -8.97 24.44
C SER A 241 19.49 -8.29 23.06
N PRO A 242 18.31 -8.31 22.39
CA PRO A 242 18.13 -7.59 21.14
C PRO A 242 18.34 -6.07 21.32
N ARG A 243 19.09 -5.46 20.41
CA ARG A 243 19.29 -4.00 20.40
C ARG A 243 18.10 -3.32 19.73
N CYS A 244 17.13 -2.91 20.54
CA CYS A 244 15.88 -2.26 20.09
C CYS A 244 15.92 -0.75 20.17
N CYS A 245 16.32 -0.22 21.33
CA CYS A 245 16.40 1.22 21.54
C CYS A 245 17.81 1.71 21.19
N GLY A 246 17.89 2.65 20.24
CA GLY A 246 19.12 3.24 19.74
C GLY A 246 18.88 4.64 19.21
N GLU A 247 19.79 5.16 18.39
CA GLU A 247 19.52 6.40 17.67
C GLU A 247 18.39 6.16 16.66
N ALA A 248 17.40 7.04 16.68
CA ALA A 248 16.30 6.97 15.74
C ALA A 248 16.82 7.18 14.32
N PHE A 249 16.29 6.40 13.38
CA PHE A 249 16.74 6.46 12.01
C PHE A 249 15.93 7.51 11.25
N GLN A 250 16.62 8.47 10.64
CA GLN A 250 16.02 9.41 9.71
C GLN A 250 16.85 9.44 8.44
N ASP A 251 16.25 9.04 7.31
CA ASP A 251 16.86 9.19 6.00
C ASP A 251 16.46 10.54 5.39
N GLU A 252 17.26 11.57 5.69
CA GLU A 252 17.00 12.94 5.23
C GLU A 252 16.93 13.03 3.69
N ALA A 253 17.74 12.25 2.98
CA ALA A 253 17.74 12.22 1.52
C ALA A 253 16.42 11.63 0.98
N VAL A 254 15.93 10.52 1.55
CA VAL A 254 14.60 9.98 1.21
C VAL A 254 13.48 10.97 1.56
N ALA A 255 13.54 11.62 2.73
CA ALA A 255 12.53 12.55 3.17
C ALA A 255 12.43 13.79 2.27
N THR A 256 13.57 14.40 1.91
CA THR A 256 13.65 15.53 0.98
C THR A 256 13.26 15.15 -0.44
N GLY A 257 13.64 13.96 -0.91
CA GLY A 257 13.18 13.41 -2.19
C GLY A 257 11.67 13.20 -2.25
N CYS A 258 11.06 12.64 -1.20
CA CYS A 258 9.61 12.48 -1.12
C CYS A 258 8.89 13.83 -1.09
N ARG A 259 9.48 14.84 -0.45
CA ARG A 259 8.97 16.22 -0.44
C ARG A 259 9.02 16.83 -1.84
N TRP A 260 10.14 16.67 -2.55
CA TRP A 260 10.28 17.09 -3.96
C TRP A 260 9.19 16.46 -4.84
N LEU A 261 8.92 15.15 -4.68
CA LEU A 261 7.82 14.49 -5.41
C LEU A 261 6.44 15.05 -5.06
N GLY A 262 6.21 15.46 -3.80
CA GLY A 262 4.98 16.12 -3.39
C GLY A 262 4.83 17.54 -3.95
N ASP A 263 5.91 18.32 -3.99
CA ASP A 263 5.93 19.68 -4.52
C ASP A 263 5.77 19.72 -6.04
N HIS A 264 6.28 18.70 -6.73
CA HIS A 264 6.23 18.55 -8.18
C HIS A 264 5.24 17.47 -8.63
N PHE A 265 4.28 17.09 -7.77
CA PHE A 265 3.40 15.96 -8.03
C PHE A 265 2.57 16.15 -9.31
N THR A 266 2.62 15.16 -10.19
CA THR A 266 1.80 15.07 -11.40
C THR A 266 1.69 13.61 -11.82
N VAL A 267 0.68 13.28 -12.62
CA VAL A 267 0.55 11.96 -13.27
C VAL A 267 0.47 12.06 -14.79
N THR A 268 0.51 13.28 -15.32
CA THR A 268 0.25 13.56 -16.74
C THR A 268 1.52 13.78 -17.57
N HIS A 269 2.67 13.92 -16.91
CA HIS A 269 3.98 14.16 -17.51
C HIS A 269 5.09 13.85 -16.51
N ASN A 270 6.33 13.75 -16.96
CA ASN A 270 7.52 13.61 -16.12
C ASN A 270 7.98 15.01 -15.65
N PRO A 271 7.83 15.36 -14.36
CA PRO A 271 8.15 16.71 -13.88
C PRO A 271 9.65 16.96 -13.91
N SER A 272 10.07 18.21 -14.17
CA SER A 272 11.48 18.60 -14.13
C SER A 272 11.66 20.04 -13.64
N THR A 273 12.81 20.32 -13.02
CA THR A 273 13.26 21.69 -12.73
C THR A 273 13.99 22.36 -13.91
N ASP A 274 14.25 21.62 -15.00
CA ASP A 274 14.69 22.19 -16.26
C ASP A 274 13.50 22.75 -17.05
N ALA A 275 13.45 24.06 -17.23
CA ALA A 275 12.37 24.76 -17.94
C ALA A 275 12.25 24.37 -19.43
N ASN A 276 13.29 23.78 -20.02
CA ASN A 276 13.30 23.33 -21.41
C ASN A 276 12.97 21.84 -21.55
N SER A 277 12.70 21.15 -20.45
CA SER A 277 12.38 19.74 -20.47
C SER A 277 11.03 19.46 -21.14
N ASP A 278 11.02 18.55 -22.11
CA ASP A 278 9.78 17.94 -22.60
C ASP A 278 9.27 16.91 -21.56
N GLY A 279 8.17 17.23 -20.90
CA GLY A 279 7.54 16.37 -19.90
C GLY A 279 6.91 15.11 -20.47
N SER A 280 6.72 15.00 -21.80
CA SER A 280 6.21 13.77 -22.42
C SER A 280 7.26 12.64 -22.44
N ILE A 281 8.55 12.98 -22.31
CA ILE A 281 9.64 12.00 -22.37
C ILE A 281 9.77 11.26 -21.03
N GLY A 282 9.59 9.94 -21.07
CA GLY A 282 9.83 9.08 -19.90
C GLY A 282 8.73 9.15 -18.85
N TYR A 283 7.51 9.54 -19.21
CA TYR A 283 6.44 9.75 -18.23
C TYR A 283 5.85 8.41 -17.74
N LEU A 284 5.77 7.39 -18.60
CA LEU A 284 5.31 6.06 -18.19
C LEU A 284 6.35 5.40 -17.27
N TYR A 285 7.63 5.55 -17.60
CA TYR A 285 8.74 5.19 -16.73
C TYR A 285 8.66 5.93 -15.39
N TYR A 286 8.33 7.23 -15.38
CA TYR A 286 8.14 7.99 -14.15
C TYR A 286 7.03 7.39 -13.27
N LEU A 287 5.86 7.07 -13.84
CA LEU A 287 4.78 6.43 -13.07
C LEU A 287 5.22 5.07 -12.51
N TYR A 288 5.88 4.23 -13.31
CA TYR A 288 6.47 2.96 -12.89
C TYR A 288 7.53 3.09 -11.77
N CYS A 289 8.24 4.22 -11.70
CA CYS A 289 9.12 4.53 -10.56
C CYS A 289 8.35 5.08 -9.35
N LEU A 290 7.28 5.85 -9.57
CA LEU A 290 6.43 6.39 -8.51
C LEU A 290 5.78 5.26 -7.68
N GLU A 291 5.45 4.11 -8.31
CA GLU A 291 5.06 2.84 -7.64
C GLU A 291 6.06 2.40 -6.59
N ARG A 292 7.35 2.29 -6.98
CA ARG A 292 8.40 1.81 -6.08
C ARG A 292 8.50 2.74 -4.89
N VAL A 293 8.39 4.06 -5.09
CA VAL A 293 8.44 4.99 -3.95
C VAL A 293 7.26 4.83 -3.03
N GLY A 294 6.03 4.92 -3.55
CA GLY A 294 4.82 4.84 -2.72
C GLY A 294 4.77 3.55 -1.90
N ARG A 295 5.05 2.42 -2.54
CA ARG A 295 5.03 1.10 -1.88
C ARG A 295 6.20 0.88 -0.93
N LEU A 296 7.44 1.19 -1.32
CA LEU A 296 8.61 0.93 -0.47
C LEU A 296 8.63 1.85 0.76
N THR A 297 8.14 3.08 0.64
CA THR A 297 8.03 4.02 1.76
C THR A 297 6.74 3.86 2.58
N GLY A 298 5.82 2.99 2.14
CA GLY A 298 4.49 2.84 2.73
C GLY A 298 3.59 4.07 2.58
N ARG A 299 3.91 5.03 1.72
CA ARG A 299 3.16 6.28 1.58
C ARG A 299 1.98 6.10 0.61
N ARG A 300 0.75 6.28 1.11
CA ARG A 300 -0.44 6.46 0.27
C ARG A 300 -0.43 7.83 -0.43
N TYR A 301 -0.01 8.86 0.29
CA TYR A 301 0.01 10.24 -0.21
C TYR A 301 1.43 10.78 -0.31
N PHE A 302 1.74 11.45 -1.42
CA PHE A 302 2.80 12.46 -1.43
C PHE A 302 2.23 13.78 -0.93
N THR A 303 2.98 14.48 -0.08
CA THR A 303 2.52 15.72 0.53
C THR A 303 3.48 16.84 0.14
N SER A 304 2.96 17.91 -0.44
CA SER A 304 3.74 19.10 -0.74
C SER A 304 4.13 19.85 0.55
N GLN A 305 5.06 20.78 0.43
CA GLN A 305 5.44 21.71 1.49
C GLN A 305 4.27 22.57 1.98
N SER A 306 3.28 22.83 1.12
CA SER A 306 2.04 23.52 1.50
C SER A 306 1.04 22.64 2.27
N GLY A 307 1.34 21.34 2.46
CA GLY A 307 0.48 20.38 3.14
C GLY A 307 -0.57 19.74 2.23
N LYS A 308 -0.54 19.98 0.91
CA LYS A 308 -1.48 19.35 -0.03
C LYS A 308 -1.10 17.89 -0.22
N GLN A 309 -2.07 16.99 -0.04
CA GLN A 309 -1.90 15.55 -0.21
C GLN A 309 -2.34 15.10 -1.61
N PHE A 310 -1.59 14.16 -2.18
CA PHE A 310 -1.83 13.58 -3.50
C PHE A 310 -1.85 12.06 -3.42
N ASP A 311 -3.02 11.44 -3.65
CA ASP A 311 -3.15 9.99 -3.76
C ASP A 311 -2.57 9.56 -5.12
N TRP A 312 -1.30 9.14 -5.09
CA TRP A 312 -0.57 8.86 -6.32
C TRP A 312 -1.20 7.73 -7.12
N TYR A 313 -1.73 6.72 -6.43
CA TYR A 313 -2.29 5.56 -7.07
C TYR A 313 -3.63 5.87 -7.71
N ARG A 314 -4.55 6.51 -6.97
CA ARG A 314 -5.86 6.87 -7.50
C ARG A 314 -5.73 7.81 -8.70
N ALA A 315 -4.90 8.86 -8.58
CA ALA A 315 -4.67 9.81 -9.67
C ALA A 315 -4.03 9.15 -10.90
N GLY A 316 -2.99 8.32 -10.69
CA GLY A 316 -2.31 7.63 -11.78
C GLY A 316 -3.18 6.59 -12.46
N ALA A 317 -3.97 5.83 -11.70
CA ALA A 317 -4.89 4.83 -12.25
C ALA A 317 -5.99 5.49 -13.08
N GLN A 318 -6.58 6.58 -12.58
CA GLN A 318 -7.58 7.35 -13.34
C GLN A 318 -6.99 7.87 -14.65
N TYR A 319 -5.77 8.42 -14.60
CA TYR A 319 -5.09 8.92 -15.79
C TYR A 319 -4.78 7.80 -16.79
N LEU A 320 -4.16 6.70 -16.36
CA LEU A 320 -3.79 5.59 -17.23
C LEU A 320 -5.01 4.95 -17.89
N ILE A 321 -6.09 4.70 -17.15
CA ILE A 321 -7.31 4.11 -17.72
C ILE A 321 -7.93 5.02 -18.77
N ALA A 322 -7.97 6.33 -18.53
CA ALA A 322 -8.50 7.29 -19.48
C ALA A 322 -7.68 7.36 -20.79
N HIS A 323 -6.41 6.95 -20.76
CA HIS A 323 -5.49 6.97 -21.90
C HIS A 323 -5.15 5.57 -22.43
N GLN A 324 -5.83 4.52 -21.96
CA GLN A 324 -5.69 3.17 -22.50
C GLN A 324 -6.37 3.08 -23.87
N ASN A 325 -5.72 2.47 -24.86
CA ASN A 325 -6.37 2.22 -26.13
C ASN A 325 -7.61 1.30 -25.92
N PRO A 326 -8.83 1.75 -26.29
CA PRO A 326 -10.05 1.00 -25.97
C PRO A 326 -10.20 -0.29 -26.78
N ILE A 327 -9.49 -0.41 -27.91
CA ILE A 327 -9.54 -1.57 -28.81
C ILE A 327 -8.45 -2.57 -28.45
N THR A 328 -7.20 -2.12 -28.39
CA THR A 328 -6.06 -3.01 -28.17
C THR A 328 -5.76 -3.25 -26.70
N GLY A 329 -6.11 -2.33 -25.81
CA GLY A 329 -5.72 -2.37 -24.39
C GLY A 329 -4.31 -1.85 -24.12
N ALA A 330 -3.58 -1.39 -25.13
CA ALA A 330 -2.20 -0.94 -25.01
C ALA A 330 -2.07 0.56 -24.67
N TRP A 331 -0.87 0.94 -24.21
CA TRP A 331 -0.41 2.33 -24.13
C TRP A 331 0.76 2.55 -25.08
N VAL A 332 0.96 3.81 -25.46
CA VAL A 332 2.12 4.29 -26.23
C VAL A 332 2.50 5.66 -25.67
N GLY A 333 3.79 5.86 -25.41
CA GLY A 333 4.36 7.12 -24.95
C GLY A 333 5.04 7.91 -26.06
N ALA A 334 5.92 8.83 -25.68
CA ALA A 334 6.68 9.64 -26.63
C ALA A 334 7.72 8.79 -27.40
N PRO A 335 8.12 9.17 -28.63
CA PRO A 335 9.15 8.49 -29.42
C PRO A 335 10.57 8.78 -28.92
N ALA A 336 10.78 8.51 -27.63
CA ALA A 336 12.03 8.67 -26.91
C ALA A 336 12.11 7.61 -25.82
N LEU A 337 13.34 7.16 -25.50
CA LEU A 337 13.59 6.15 -24.45
C LEU A 337 12.79 4.84 -24.64
N LEU A 338 12.42 4.52 -25.89
CA LEU A 338 11.60 3.37 -26.28
C LEU A 338 10.16 3.38 -25.72
N GLU A 339 9.64 4.50 -25.22
CA GLU A 339 8.24 4.57 -24.77
C GLU A 339 7.23 4.54 -25.94
N ASP A 340 7.66 4.71 -27.19
CA ASP A 340 6.85 4.44 -28.38
C ASP A 340 6.70 2.94 -28.69
N CYS A 341 7.48 2.07 -28.05
CA CYS A 341 7.28 0.62 -28.09
C CYS A 341 6.01 0.26 -27.29
N PRO A 342 4.94 -0.25 -27.93
CA PRO A 342 3.69 -0.54 -27.23
C PRO A 342 3.81 -1.63 -26.16
N ILE A 343 4.76 -2.56 -26.32
CA ILE A 343 5.05 -3.60 -25.31
C ILE A 343 5.57 -2.94 -24.03
N LEU A 344 6.66 -2.17 -24.14
CA LEU A 344 7.32 -1.53 -22.99
C LEU A 344 6.40 -0.50 -22.31
N ALA A 345 5.71 0.32 -23.09
CA ALA A 345 4.74 1.30 -22.58
C ALA A 345 3.59 0.63 -21.81
N THR A 346 3.07 -0.48 -22.35
CA THR A 346 2.01 -1.26 -21.68
C THR A 346 2.54 -1.95 -20.43
N ASP A 347 3.78 -2.44 -20.43
CA ASP A 347 4.40 -3.00 -19.23
C ASP A 347 4.49 -1.96 -18.10
N TYR A 348 4.94 -0.74 -18.38
CA TYR A 348 4.99 0.33 -17.37
C TYR A 348 3.61 0.65 -16.79
N ALA A 349 2.59 0.82 -17.64
CA ALA A 349 1.24 1.13 -17.21
C ALA A 349 0.60 -0.03 -16.42
N LEU A 350 0.73 -1.26 -16.92
CA LEU A 350 0.20 -2.46 -16.26
C LEU A 350 0.86 -2.70 -14.90
N HIS A 351 2.18 -2.50 -14.81
CA HIS A 351 2.91 -2.65 -13.55
C HIS A 351 2.39 -1.64 -12.52
N PHE A 352 2.25 -0.37 -12.90
CA PHE A 352 1.65 0.66 -12.02
C PHE A 352 0.27 0.26 -11.51
N LEU A 353 -0.65 -0.10 -12.43
CA LEU A 353 -2.03 -0.47 -12.08
C LEU A 353 -2.09 -1.69 -11.17
N SER A 354 -1.30 -2.72 -11.48
CA SER A 354 -1.33 -3.98 -10.71
C SER A 354 -0.77 -3.79 -9.31
N ARG A 355 0.34 -3.04 -9.18
CA ARG A 355 1.05 -2.89 -7.91
C ARG A 355 0.29 -2.04 -6.89
N GLY A 356 -0.47 -1.05 -7.33
CA GLY A 356 -1.31 -0.30 -6.40
C GLY A 356 -2.53 -1.05 -5.88
N LEU A 357 -2.90 -2.20 -6.47
CA LEU A 357 -3.91 -3.12 -5.91
C LEU A 357 -3.33 -4.11 -4.89
N THR A 358 -2.03 -4.06 -4.58
CA THR A 358 -1.40 -4.94 -3.58
C THR A 358 -2.12 -4.81 -2.24
N PRO A 359 -2.68 -5.88 -1.67
CA PRO A 359 -3.39 -5.82 -0.40
C PRO A 359 -2.52 -5.32 0.75
N VAL A 360 -3.08 -4.42 1.57
CA VAL A 360 -2.41 -3.87 2.77
C VAL A 360 -2.62 -4.84 3.93
N LEU A 361 -1.54 -5.42 4.45
CA LEU A 361 -1.58 -6.27 5.65
C LEU A 361 -1.86 -5.42 6.90
N ALA A 362 -1.09 -4.35 7.07
CA ALA A 362 -1.17 -3.49 8.25
C ALA A 362 -0.69 -2.06 7.95
N GLY A 363 -1.21 -1.11 8.72
CA GLY A 363 -0.74 0.27 8.76
C GLY A 363 0.09 0.53 10.00
N LYS A 364 1.29 1.11 9.88
CA LYS A 364 2.05 1.63 11.02
C LYS A 364 1.56 3.04 11.32
N LEU A 365 0.98 3.25 12.49
CA LEU A 365 0.56 4.58 12.92
C LEU A 365 1.79 5.45 13.19
N LYS A 366 1.75 6.66 12.67
CA LYS A 366 2.65 7.75 13.03
C LYS A 366 1.84 8.84 13.71
N TRP A 367 2.36 9.40 14.79
CA TRP A 367 1.76 10.53 15.47
C TRP A 367 2.87 11.42 15.99
N ASP A 368 2.64 12.73 15.91
CA ASP A 368 3.51 13.69 16.57
C ASP A 368 2.74 14.35 17.72
N GLY A 369 3.39 14.47 18.86
CA GLY A 369 2.90 15.37 19.91
C GLY A 369 3.17 16.81 19.48
N ALA A 370 2.11 17.57 19.20
CA ALA A 370 2.06 18.99 18.83
C ALA A 370 2.28 19.32 17.33
N PRO A 371 1.52 20.30 16.77
CA PRO A 371 1.45 20.63 15.34
C PRO A 371 2.75 21.15 14.70
N ASP A 372 3.78 21.43 15.50
CA ASP A 372 5.07 22.00 15.03
C ASP A 372 6.24 21.00 15.05
N ALA A 373 5.98 19.72 15.39
CA ALA A 373 6.99 18.68 15.26
C ALA A 373 7.27 18.40 13.78
N ALA A 374 8.54 18.17 13.43
CA ALA A 374 8.96 17.86 12.07
C ALA A 374 8.12 16.70 11.48
N PRO A 375 7.76 16.73 10.18
CA PRO A 375 6.72 15.90 9.57
C PRO A 375 7.03 14.38 9.48
N ASP A 376 8.05 13.88 10.17
CA ASP A 376 8.34 12.46 10.29
C ASP A 376 8.61 12.15 11.78
N SER A 377 7.61 11.55 12.44
CA SER A 377 7.74 11.00 13.79
C SER A 377 8.99 10.12 13.90
N ILE A 378 9.74 10.28 14.99
CA ILE A 378 10.88 9.44 15.36
C ILE A 378 10.51 7.95 15.20
N ASP A 379 11.19 7.24 14.30
CA ASP A 379 10.96 5.82 14.04
C ASP A 379 12.23 5.01 14.34
N TYR A 380 12.19 4.19 15.38
CA TYR A 380 13.29 3.31 15.77
C TYR A 380 13.34 2.03 14.91
N THR A 381 12.21 1.65 14.33
CA THR A 381 11.99 0.38 13.64
C THR A 381 11.40 0.60 12.24
N PRO A 382 12.07 1.39 11.36
CA PRO A 382 11.50 1.92 10.12
C PRO A 382 11.06 0.87 9.09
N GLN A 383 11.37 -0.41 9.32
CA GLN A 383 11.15 -1.50 8.37
C GLN A 383 10.43 -2.71 9.03
N ASP A 384 9.96 -2.58 10.27
CA ASP A 384 9.26 -3.62 11.03
C ASP A 384 7.99 -4.16 10.34
N VAL A 385 7.00 -3.31 10.07
CA VAL A 385 5.75 -3.69 9.43
C VAL A 385 5.99 -4.10 7.98
N TRP A 386 6.99 -3.50 7.35
CA TRP A 386 7.43 -3.91 6.02
C TRP A 386 7.90 -5.37 6.03
N ASN A 387 8.80 -5.73 6.95
CA ASN A 387 9.29 -7.09 7.09
C ASN A 387 8.19 -8.07 7.50
N LEU A 388 7.26 -7.67 8.37
CA LEU A 388 6.08 -8.49 8.70
C LEU A 388 5.23 -8.80 7.45
N ALA A 389 4.95 -7.81 6.60
CA ALA A 389 4.20 -8.00 5.36
C ALA A 389 4.93 -8.94 4.38
N ARG A 390 6.25 -8.81 4.28
CA ARG A 390 7.09 -9.64 3.40
C ARG A 390 7.24 -11.06 3.90
N TYR A 391 7.37 -11.25 5.20
CA TYR A 391 7.35 -12.58 5.82
C TYR A 391 6.01 -13.27 5.55
N THR A 392 4.90 -12.57 5.81
CA THR A 392 3.54 -13.08 5.58
C THR A 392 3.30 -13.45 4.12
N SER A 393 3.83 -12.66 3.17
CA SER A 393 3.75 -12.92 1.72
C SER A 393 4.41 -14.21 1.24
N ARG A 394 5.20 -14.86 2.12
CA ARG A 394 5.89 -16.14 1.85
C ARG A 394 5.13 -17.34 2.43
N LEU A 395 4.09 -17.09 3.23
CA LEU A 395 3.30 -18.16 3.85
C LEU A 395 2.28 -18.72 2.85
N GLN A 396 1.97 -19.99 3.03
CA GLN A 396 0.91 -20.66 2.29
C GLN A 396 -0.44 -20.01 2.62
N ASP A 397 -1.36 -19.98 1.64
CA ASP A 397 -2.72 -19.44 1.74
C ASP A 397 -2.84 -17.92 1.98
N TRP A 398 -1.72 -17.21 2.14
CA TRP A 398 -1.69 -15.75 2.11
C TRP A 398 -1.46 -15.26 0.67
N PRO A 399 -1.96 -14.06 0.32
CA PRO A 399 -1.61 -13.44 -0.95
C PRO A 399 -0.09 -13.40 -1.11
N GLN A 400 0.39 -13.81 -2.28
CA GLN A 400 1.83 -13.82 -2.57
C GLN A 400 2.44 -12.43 -2.48
N GLN A 401 1.65 -11.36 -2.55
CA GLN A 401 2.14 -9.99 -2.43
C GLN A 401 1.26 -9.24 -1.42
N LEU A 402 1.90 -8.81 -0.33
CA LEU A 402 1.30 -7.95 0.68
C LEU A 402 2.16 -6.70 0.84
N THR A 403 1.52 -5.59 1.17
CA THR A 403 2.19 -4.34 1.49
C THR A 403 1.81 -3.86 2.89
N TRP A 404 2.48 -2.80 3.31
CA TRP A 404 2.16 -2.04 4.51
C TRP A 404 1.90 -0.58 4.13
N GLN A 405 1.37 0.20 5.06
CA GLN A 405 1.25 1.66 4.91
C GLN A 405 1.70 2.39 6.15
N SER A 406 2.28 3.58 5.97
CA SER A 406 2.48 4.56 7.03
C SER A 406 1.23 5.42 7.13
N VAL A 407 0.64 5.50 8.32
CA VAL A 407 -0.62 6.22 8.57
C VAL A 407 -0.36 7.34 9.55
N ASP A 408 -0.21 8.55 9.02
CA ASP A 408 0.05 9.77 9.80
C ASP A 408 -1.26 10.30 10.40
N MET A 409 -1.45 10.13 11.70
CA MET A 409 -2.65 10.55 12.42
C MET A 409 -2.86 12.07 12.47
N ASN A 410 -1.86 12.89 12.11
CA ASN A 410 -2.05 14.33 11.99
C ASN A 410 -2.79 14.70 10.70
N ARG A 411 -2.81 13.79 9.71
CA ARG A 411 -3.40 14.03 8.38
C ARG A 411 -4.49 13.02 8.00
N ALA A 412 -4.47 11.83 8.60
CA ALA A 412 -5.39 10.76 8.30
C ALA A 412 -6.80 11.06 8.84
N ASP A 413 -7.81 10.68 8.07
CA ASP A 413 -9.19 10.59 8.53
C ASP A 413 -9.59 9.15 8.86
N ALA A 414 -10.87 8.94 9.23
CA ALA A 414 -11.37 7.61 9.55
C ALA A 414 -11.36 6.66 8.33
N GLU A 415 -11.46 7.18 7.10
CA GLU A 415 -11.42 6.39 5.88
C GLU A 415 -9.99 5.89 5.61
N ASP A 416 -8.99 6.74 5.82
CA ASP A 416 -7.57 6.37 5.76
C ASP A 416 -7.24 5.27 6.77
N LEU A 417 -7.72 5.38 8.02
CA LEU A 417 -7.56 4.31 9.00
C LEU A 417 -8.25 3.01 8.54
N ASN A 418 -9.49 3.12 8.03
CA ASN A 418 -10.26 1.99 7.50
C ASN A 418 -9.56 1.27 6.34
N GLN A 419 -8.56 1.86 5.65
CA GLN A 419 -7.78 1.15 4.61
C GLN A 419 -6.95 0.00 5.19
N CYS A 420 -6.56 0.06 6.47
CA CYS A 420 -5.75 -0.96 7.11
C CYS A 420 -6.62 -1.86 8.00
N PRO A 421 -6.68 -3.18 7.79
CA PRO A 421 -7.43 -4.08 8.68
C PRO A 421 -6.78 -4.15 10.08
N LEU A 422 -5.48 -3.96 10.13
CA LEU A 422 -4.67 -3.90 11.34
C LEU A 422 -3.87 -2.59 11.37
N LEU A 423 -3.96 -1.83 12.45
CA LEU A 423 -3.07 -0.72 12.75
C LEU A 423 -2.07 -1.14 13.82
N ILE A 424 -0.79 -0.86 13.60
CA ILE A 424 0.29 -1.14 14.53
C ILE A 424 0.72 0.17 15.18
N LEU A 425 0.83 0.15 16.51
CA LEU A 425 1.13 1.31 17.34
C LEU A 425 2.32 0.97 18.25
N ASP A 426 3.42 1.72 18.14
CA ASP A 426 4.46 1.73 19.19
C ASP A 426 3.96 2.58 20.38
N VAL A 427 3.73 1.99 21.54
CA VAL A 427 3.07 2.70 22.64
C VAL A 427 3.92 3.88 23.13
N ALA A 428 3.40 5.09 22.93
CA ALA A 428 3.97 6.33 23.44
C ALA A 428 3.08 6.97 24.51
N ASN A 429 3.53 8.11 25.05
CA ASN A 429 2.74 8.93 25.96
C ASN A 429 1.40 9.34 25.32
N VAL A 430 0.30 8.85 25.89
CA VAL A 430 -1.07 9.06 25.40
C VAL A 430 -1.49 10.54 25.33
N ASN A 431 -0.82 11.43 26.07
CA ASN A 431 -1.13 12.87 26.03
C ASN A 431 -0.68 13.54 24.73
N ARG A 432 0.01 12.81 23.85
CA ARG A 432 0.31 13.26 22.50
C ARG A 432 -0.89 13.16 21.54
N PHE A 433 -1.87 12.30 21.82
CA PHE A 433 -3.07 12.21 20.99
C PHE A 433 -4.04 13.36 21.31
N THR A 434 -4.48 14.05 20.27
CA THR A 434 -5.56 15.03 20.37
C THR A 434 -6.91 14.34 20.62
N PRO A 435 -7.93 15.03 21.16
CA PRO A 435 -9.26 14.47 21.31
C PRO A 435 -9.87 13.96 19.99
N ASN A 436 -9.59 14.66 18.88
CA ASN A 436 -10.03 14.24 17.56
C ASN A 436 -9.40 12.91 17.14
N GLN A 437 -8.09 12.76 17.34
CA GLN A 437 -7.36 11.51 17.05
C GLN A 437 -7.86 10.32 17.88
N ILE A 438 -8.16 10.54 19.16
CA ILE A 438 -8.79 9.51 20.01
C ILE A 438 -10.17 9.13 19.46
N SER A 439 -10.97 10.10 19.01
CA SER A 439 -12.28 9.87 18.39
C SER A 439 -12.18 9.09 17.07
N GLN A 440 -11.21 9.43 16.22
CA GLN A 440 -10.93 8.73 14.96
C GLN A 440 -10.52 7.27 15.22
N LEU A 441 -9.61 7.05 16.17
CA LEU A 441 -9.18 5.70 16.55
C LEU A 441 -10.33 4.88 17.14
N LYS A 442 -11.18 5.49 17.97
CA LYS A 442 -12.40 4.84 18.47
C LYS A 442 -13.34 4.46 17.32
N THR A 443 -13.56 5.37 16.37
CA THR A 443 -14.39 5.11 15.18
C THR A 443 -13.83 3.93 14.38
N TYR A 444 -12.53 3.93 14.09
CA TYR A 444 -11.84 2.82 13.42
C TYR A 444 -12.07 1.47 14.11
N LEU A 445 -11.93 1.43 15.44
CA LEU A 445 -12.17 0.21 16.23
C LEU A 445 -13.63 -0.23 16.22
N GLN A 446 -14.59 0.69 16.22
CA GLN A 446 -16.00 0.33 16.14
C GLN A 446 -16.42 -0.06 14.71
N ASP A 447 -15.65 0.37 13.70
CA ASP A 447 -15.87 0.09 12.28
C ASP A 447 -15.42 -1.30 11.83
N GLY A 448 -14.75 -2.06 12.69
CA GLY A 448 -14.16 -3.36 12.31
C GLY A 448 -12.64 -3.35 12.25
N GLY A 449 -11.99 -2.21 12.47
CA GLY A 449 -10.53 -2.13 12.56
C GLY A 449 -9.95 -2.84 13.79
N CYS A 450 -8.66 -3.18 13.74
CA CYS A 450 -7.94 -3.79 14.86
C CYS A 450 -6.69 -2.98 15.18
N LEU A 451 -6.42 -2.71 16.45
CA LEU A 451 -5.19 -2.06 16.90
C LEU A 451 -4.26 -3.10 17.53
N PHE A 452 -3.00 -3.15 17.13
CA PHE A 452 -1.96 -3.91 17.80
C PHE A 452 -0.88 -2.98 18.33
N ALA A 453 -0.90 -2.79 19.64
CA ALA A 453 0.00 -1.94 20.37
C ALA A 453 1.23 -2.74 20.87
N LEU A 454 2.42 -2.16 20.75
CA LEU A 454 3.70 -2.79 21.11
C LEU A 454 4.43 -1.93 22.14
N GLY A 455 5.02 -2.56 23.15
CA GLY A 455 5.80 -1.89 24.19
C GLY A 455 7.20 -1.49 23.71
N GLY A 456 7.27 -0.61 22.71
CA GLY A 456 8.53 -0.14 22.13
C GLY A 456 9.18 0.98 22.93
N CYS A 457 10.16 1.64 22.29
CA CYS A 457 11.07 2.59 22.93
C CYS A 457 10.46 3.98 23.18
N GLN A 458 9.22 4.23 22.76
CA GLN A 458 8.61 5.56 22.87
C GLN A 458 7.97 5.86 24.24
N SER A 459 7.92 4.87 25.14
CA SER A 459 7.45 5.04 26.52
C SER A 459 8.38 4.32 27.50
N ALA A 460 8.76 5.01 28.57
CA ALA A 460 9.47 4.38 29.70
C ALA A 460 8.56 3.46 30.52
N SER A 461 7.24 3.53 30.33
CA SER A 461 6.25 2.67 30.98
C SER A 461 5.10 2.35 30.01
N PRO A 462 5.35 1.47 29.02
CA PRO A 462 4.36 1.17 27.99
C PRO A 462 3.04 0.64 28.56
N ASP A 463 3.08 -0.19 29.60
CA ASP A 463 1.87 -0.75 30.23
C ASP A 463 0.96 0.35 30.77
N ALA A 464 1.52 1.33 31.49
CA ALA A 464 0.77 2.45 32.05
C ALA A 464 0.21 3.34 30.93
N ALA A 465 1.00 3.60 29.89
CA ALA A 465 0.56 4.38 28.74
C ALA A 465 -0.58 3.70 27.98
N MET A 466 -0.52 2.38 27.82
CA MET A 466 -1.57 1.59 27.18
C MET A 466 -2.86 1.60 28.00
N GLN A 467 -2.78 1.44 29.32
CA GLN A 467 -3.95 1.56 30.20
C GLN A 467 -4.61 2.95 30.09
N GLN A 468 -3.81 4.01 30.04
CA GLN A 468 -4.36 5.36 29.84
C GLN A 468 -4.99 5.55 28.46
N LEU A 469 -4.45 4.95 27.40
CA LEU A 469 -5.06 4.95 26.07
C LEU A 469 -6.44 4.27 26.10
N ILE A 470 -6.57 3.13 26.77
CA ILE A 470 -7.85 2.44 26.95
C ILE A 470 -8.85 3.33 27.70
N SER A 471 -8.43 3.95 28.80
CA SER A 471 -9.29 4.88 29.56
C SER A 471 -9.74 6.10 28.75
N LYS A 472 -8.91 6.62 27.82
CA LYS A 472 -9.32 7.70 26.92
C LYS A 472 -10.28 7.23 25.82
N LEU A 473 -10.08 6.03 25.28
CA LEU A 473 -10.98 5.44 24.28
C LEU A 473 -12.34 5.05 24.90
N TYR A 474 -12.34 4.56 26.14
CA TYR A 474 -13.52 4.01 26.84
C TYR A 474 -13.64 4.61 28.25
N PRO A 475 -13.99 5.90 28.36
CA PRO A 475 -13.97 6.63 29.64
C PRO A 475 -15.03 6.16 30.65
N ALA A 476 -16.10 5.46 30.22
CA ALA A 476 -17.08 4.88 31.13
C ALA A 476 -16.69 3.46 31.60
N GLY A 477 -15.50 2.97 31.21
CA GLY A 477 -14.99 1.66 31.64
C GLY A 477 -15.67 0.48 30.95
N GLU A 478 -16.34 0.69 29.81
CA GLU A 478 -17.00 -0.39 29.07
C GLU A 478 -16.04 -1.44 28.48
N VAL A 479 -14.75 -1.10 28.36
CA VAL A 479 -13.68 -1.96 27.83
C VAL A 479 -12.46 -1.87 28.73
N GLU A 480 -11.89 -3.02 29.06
CA GLU A 480 -10.69 -3.15 29.89
C GLU A 480 -9.62 -3.97 29.17
N LEU A 481 -8.36 -3.64 29.42
CA LEU A 481 -7.22 -4.41 28.93
C LEU A 481 -6.90 -5.55 29.91
N ARG A 482 -6.93 -6.79 29.42
CA ARG A 482 -6.72 -7.99 30.24
C ARG A 482 -5.70 -8.91 29.60
N LYS A 483 -4.93 -9.63 30.42
CA LYS A 483 -3.99 -10.65 29.94
C LYS A 483 -4.76 -11.76 29.24
N LEU A 484 -4.35 -12.12 28.02
CA LEU A 484 -5.01 -13.13 27.21
C LEU A 484 -4.67 -14.53 27.73
N GLU A 485 -5.70 -15.31 28.01
CA GLU A 485 -5.55 -16.71 28.44
C GLU A 485 -5.05 -17.61 27.30
N ARG A 486 -4.42 -18.73 27.65
CA ARG A 486 -3.90 -19.73 26.70
C ARG A 486 -4.94 -20.30 25.72
N THR A 487 -6.23 -20.17 26.03
CA THR A 487 -7.36 -20.60 25.19
C THR A 487 -7.67 -19.61 24.07
N HIS A 488 -7.15 -18.38 24.15
CA HIS A 488 -7.41 -17.34 23.18
C HIS A 488 -6.92 -17.76 21.77
N PRO A 489 -7.71 -17.53 20.69
CA PRO A 489 -7.35 -17.95 19.34
C PRO A 489 -6.02 -17.43 18.83
N VAL A 490 -5.55 -16.28 19.33
CA VAL A 490 -4.25 -15.67 18.92
C VAL A 490 -3.06 -16.59 19.14
N TYR A 491 -3.14 -17.57 20.03
CA TYR A 491 -2.04 -18.50 20.27
C TYR A 491 -2.05 -19.73 19.33
N ARG A 492 -3.02 -19.81 18.40
CA ARG A 492 -3.22 -20.99 17.54
C ARG A 492 -3.90 -20.72 16.18
N SER A 493 -4.10 -19.47 15.77
CA SER A 493 -4.81 -19.14 14.53
C SER A 493 -4.04 -19.56 13.28
N GLU A 494 -2.76 -19.20 13.19
CA GLU A 494 -1.87 -19.61 12.09
C GLU A 494 -0.70 -20.46 12.61
N PHE A 495 -0.07 -19.99 13.70
CA PHE A 495 1.05 -20.64 14.36
C PHE A 495 0.70 -20.99 15.82
N ARG A 496 1.15 -22.16 16.30
CA ARG A 496 0.94 -22.61 17.69
C ARG A 496 1.96 -21.98 18.65
N LEU A 497 1.60 -20.86 19.26
CA LEU A 497 2.42 -20.07 20.19
C LEU A 497 2.28 -20.53 21.66
N LEU A 498 2.15 -21.84 21.87
CA LEU A 498 2.04 -22.46 23.19
C LEU A 498 3.23 -23.40 23.41
N ASP A 499 3.73 -23.50 24.63
CA ASP A 499 4.79 -24.45 24.96
C ASP A 499 4.32 -25.91 24.73
N LEU A 500 5.23 -26.76 24.24
CA LEU A 500 4.95 -28.15 23.86
C LEU A 500 4.82 -29.12 25.06
N LYS A 501 5.13 -28.66 26.28
CA LYS A 501 5.07 -29.44 27.52
C LYS A 501 4.08 -28.87 28.51
N THR A 502 4.12 -27.56 28.75
CA THR A 502 3.26 -26.91 29.76
C THR A 502 1.93 -26.42 29.19
N GLY A 503 1.90 -26.14 27.88
CA GLY A 503 0.74 -25.52 27.22
C GLY A 503 0.58 -24.03 27.53
N ASP A 504 1.58 -23.40 28.16
CA ASP A 504 1.56 -21.97 28.46
C ASP A 504 1.90 -21.14 27.22
N PRO A 505 1.40 -19.89 27.12
CA PRO A 505 1.79 -18.97 26.05
C PRO A 505 3.30 -18.72 26.01
N LEU A 506 3.88 -18.77 24.80
CA LEU A 506 5.31 -18.48 24.57
C LEU A 506 5.63 -16.98 24.52
N VAL A 507 4.58 -16.14 24.47
CA VAL A 507 4.64 -14.68 24.45
C VAL A 507 3.47 -14.17 25.26
N GLU A 508 3.70 -13.13 26.07
CA GLU A 508 2.64 -12.47 26.81
C GLU A 508 1.89 -11.48 25.91
N LEU A 509 0.58 -11.65 25.83
CA LEU A 509 -0.32 -10.72 25.14
C LEU A 509 -1.47 -10.32 26.05
N TRP A 510 -1.89 -9.08 25.89
CA TRP A 510 -3.07 -8.50 26.49
C TRP A 510 -4.06 -8.16 25.39
N GLY A 511 -5.34 -8.14 25.73
CA GLY A 511 -6.42 -7.83 24.81
C GLY A 511 -7.50 -6.99 25.46
N ALA A 512 -8.11 -6.13 24.65
CA ALA A 512 -9.32 -5.41 24.98
C ALA A 512 -10.39 -5.81 23.96
N GLU A 513 -11.51 -6.30 24.47
CA GLU A 513 -12.61 -6.84 23.66
C GLU A 513 -13.68 -5.78 23.43
N THR A 514 -14.05 -5.56 22.17
CA THR A 514 -15.24 -4.77 21.80
C THR A 514 -16.25 -5.70 21.14
N GLY A 515 -17.38 -5.93 21.79
CA GLY A 515 -18.34 -6.95 21.35
C GLY A 515 -17.76 -8.36 21.44
N CYS A 516 -17.88 -9.15 20.36
CA CYS A 516 -17.43 -10.56 20.33
C CYS A 516 -16.00 -10.75 19.79
N ARG A 517 -15.20 -9.68 19.71
CA ARG A 517 -13.86 -9.70 19.13
C ARG A 517 -12.86 -8.94 19.99
N THR A 518 -11.63 -9.40 19.98
CA THR A 518 -10.48 -8.66 20.49
C THR A 518 -10.08 -7.62 19.46
N SER A 519 -10.49 -6.37 19.66
CA SER A 519 -10.22 -5.27 18.73
C SER A 519 -8.91 -4.56 19.03
N ILE A 520 -8.40 -4.72 20.25
CA ILE A 520 -7.11 -4.18 20.66
C ILE A 520 -6.27 -5.32 21.22
N PHE A 521 -5.08 -5.52 20.65
CA PHE A 521 -4.03 -6.37 21.19
C PHE A 521 -2.92 -5.49 21.73
N TYR A 522 -2.27 -5.94 22.80
CA TYR A 522 -1.10 -5.27 23.36
C TYR A 522 -0.04 -6.31 23.72
N SER A 523 1.20 -6.07 23.31
CA SER A 523 2.36 -6.80 23.82
C SER A 523 3.21 -5.85 24.67
N PRO A 524 3.55 -6.21 25.92
CA PRO A 524 4.48 -5.45 26.74
C PRO A 524 5.90 -5.38 26.14
N ASP A 525 6.24 -6.33 25.28
CA ASP A 525 7.53 -6.40 24.60
C ASP A 525 7.53 -5.62 23.28
N ASP A 526 8.70 -5.15 22.88
CA ASP A 526 8.94 -4.53 21.57
C ASP A 526 9.06 -5.59 20.47
N LEU A 527 7.92 -6.11 20.00
CA LEU A 527 7.91 -7.06 18.89
C LEU A 527 8.36 -6.41 17.57
N GLY A 528 8.13 -5.10 17.40
CA GLY A 528 8.47 -4.34 16.20
C GLY A 528 9.97 -4.31 15.96
N CYS A 529 10.75 -4.12 17.02
CA CYS A 529 12.21 -4.23 16.97
C CYS A 529 12.69 -5.57 16.40
N LEU A 530 12.05 -6.68 16.80
CA LEU A 530 12.43 -8.00 16.30
C LEU A 530 11.97 -8.21 14.86
N TRP A 531 10.85 -7.63 14.44
CA TRP A 531 10.43 -7.63 13.03
C TRP A 531 11.39 -6.81 12.15
N ASP A 532 11.89 -5.66 12.62
CA ASP A 532 12.86 -4.80 11.90
C ASP A 532 14.15 -5.57 11.54
N LYS A 533 14.54 -6.52 12.40
CA LYS A 533 15.74 -7.37 12.25
C LYS A 533 15.54 -8.55 11.30
N TRP A 534 14.31 -8.84 10.89
CA TRP A 534 14.07 -9.99 10.02
C TRP A 534 14.70 -9.80 8.63
N THR A 535 15.27 -10.88 8.10
CA THR A 535 15.83 -10.93 6.76
C THR A 535 15.77 -12.36 6.23
N THR A 536 15.72 -12.50 4.91
CA THR A 536 15.84 -13.79 4.21
C THR A 536 17.27 -14.26 4.08
N LEU A 537 18.24 -13.40 4.39
CA LEU A 537 19.66 -13.72 4.32
C LEU A 537 20.08 -14.56 5.53
N SER A 538 20.87 -15.60 5.28
CA SER A 538 21.54 -16.33 6.35
C SER A 538 22.65 -15.46 6.94
N LEU A 539 22.54 -15.12 8.22
CA LEU A 539 23.56 -14.36 8.96
C LEU A 539 24.39 -15.31 9.85
N PRO A 540 25.64 -15.66 9.48
CA PRO A 540 26.42 -16.69 10.20
C PRO A 540 26.66 -16.39 11.68
N ASN A 541 26.73 -15.11 12.04
CA ASN A 541 27.04 -14.66 13.40
C ASN A 541 25.79 -14.37 14.25
N ARG A 542 24.58 -14.55 13.71
CA ARG A 542 23.34 -14.30 14.46
C ARG A 542 23.12 -15.41 15.49
N PRO A 543 22.96 -15.09 16.79
CA PRO A 543 22.67 -16.09 17.80
C PRO A 543 21.36 -16.83 17.50
N ARG A 544 21.36 -18.17 17.62
CA ARG A 544 20.15 -18.99 17.39
C ARG A 544 18.96 -18.59 18.26
N ALA A 545 19.22 -18.13 19.48
CA ALA A 545 18.18 -17.64 20.39
C ALA A 545 17.51 -16.36 19.86
N LEU A 546 18.27 -15.46 19.24
CA LEU A 546 17.73 -14.26 18.60
C LEU A 546 16.88 -14.64 17.38
N GLU A 547 17.40 -15.49 16.49
CA GLU A 547 16.67 -15.99 15.32
C GLU A 547 15.35 -16.68 15.72
N THR A 548 15.37 -17.48 16.78
CA THR A 548 14.16 -18.13 17.31
C THR A 548 13.16 -17.09 17.86
N SER A 549 13.65 -16.01 18.47
CA SER A 549 12.80 -14.94 18.98
C SER A 549 12.20 -14.10 17.84
N ILE A 550 12.98 -13.73 16.83
CA ILE A 550 12.49 -13.04 15.61
C ILE A 550 11.36 -13.84 14.96
N ASN A 551 11.57 -15.14 14.71
CA ASN A 551 10.53 -15.98 14.08
C ASN A 551 9.29 -16.11 14.97
N ARG A 552 9.46 -16.29 16.28
CA ARG A 552 8.33 -16.34 17.23
C ARG A 552 7.52 -15.04 17.25
N THR A 553 8.16 -13.87 17.22
CA THR A 553 7.42 -12.60 17.21
C THR A 553 6.78 -12.32 15.87
N LEU A 554 7.39 -12.72 14.74
CA LEU A 554 6.72 -12.67 13.42
C LEU A 554 5.45 -13.54 13.41
N HIS A 555 5.52 -14.75 13.97
CA HIS A 555 4.34 -15.61 14.13
C HIS A 555 3.23 -14.93 14.96
N VAL A 556 3.57 -14.17 16.00
CA VAL A 556 2.60 -13.36 16.75
C VAL A 556 1.94 -12.32 15.84
N GLY A 557 2.73 -11.56 15.08
CA GLY A 557 2.22 -10.56 14.14
C GLY A 557 1.29 -11.16 13.09
N VAL A 558 1.65 -12.33 12.53
CA VAL A 558 0.83 -13.07 11.58
C VAL A 558 -0.48 -13.56 12.22
N ASN A 559 -0.43 -14.14 13.41
CA ASN A 559 -1.63 -14.60 14.11
C ASN A 559 -2.60 -13.45 14.41
N VAL A 560 -2.09 -12.29 14.82
CA VAL A 560 -2.91 -11.08 15.05
C VAL A 560 -3.49 -10.56 13.73
N ALA A 561 -2.68 -10.48 12.67
CA ALA A 561 -3.16 -10.06 11.36
C ALA A 561 -4.23 -11.01 10.79
N ALA A 562 -4.10 -12.32 11.01
CA ALA A 562 -5.10 -13.31 10.63
C ALA A 562 -6.43 -13.08 11.36
N LEU A 563 -6.39 -12.80 12.66
CA LEU A 563 -7.61 -12.51 13.43
C LEU A 563 -8.24 -11.16 13.05
N ALA A 564 -7.41 -10.16 12.74
CA ALA A 564 -7.88 -8.84 12.33
C ALA A 564 -8.54 -8.85 10.94
N SER A 565 -8.00 -9.65 10.01
CA SER A 565 -8.44 -9.63 8.60
C SER A 565 -9.25 -10.84 8.16
N GLY A 566 -9.21 -11.96 8.90
CA GLY A 566 -9.72 -13.25 8.42
C GLY A 566 -9.04 -13.72 7.12
N ARG A 567 -7.82 -13.25 6.83
CA ARG A 567 -7.12 -13.35 5.53
C ARG A 567 -7.84 -12.67 4.35
N VAL A 568 -8.89 -11.91 4.61
CA VAL A 568 -9.61 -11.12 3.61
C VAL A 568 -9.09 -9.68 3.65
N LEU A 569 -8.07 -9.41 2.84
CA LEU A 569 -7.37 -8.12 2.79
C LEU A 569 -7.82 -7.22 1.63
N ILE A 570 -8.87 -7.62 0.91
CA ILE A 570 -9.37 -6.87 -0.24
C ILE A 570 -10.25 -5.74 0.25
N LYS A 571 -9.93 -4.54 -0.20
CA LYS A 571 -10.81 -3.39 -0.08
C LYS A 571 -11.09 -2.82 -1.45
N GLU A 572 -12.29 -2.29 -1.54
CA GLU A 572 -12.77 -1.60 -2.72
C GLU A 572 -12.11 -0.23 -2.81
N LEU A 573 -11.72 0.17 -4.03
CA LEU A 573 -11.55 1.59 -4.31
C LEU A 573 -12.95 2.19 -4.28
N GLY A 574 -13.35 2.68 -3.11
CA GLY A 574 -14.65 3.31 -2.93
C GLY A 574 -14.74 4.63 -3.72
N PRO A 575 -15.95 5.05 -4.12
CA PRO A 575 -16.17 6.42 -4.55
C PRO A 575 -15.76 7.35 -3.40
N GLU A 576 -15.19 8.53 -3.70
CA GLU A 576 -15.16 9.60 -2.70
C GLU A 576 -16.57 9.70 -2.11
N ASN A 577 -16.67 9.81 -0.78
CA ASN A 577 -17.90 10.31 -0.21
C ASN A 577 -18.19 11.62 -0.93
N VAL A 578 -19.21 11.61 -1.80
CA VAL A 578 -20.05 12.77 -2.01
C VAL A 578 -20.33 13.20 -0.59
N THR A 579 -19.71 14.31 -0.16
CA THR A 579 -20.07 15.01 1.06
C THR A 579 -21.58 14.97 1.02
N GLU A 580 -22.21 14.21 1.95
CA GLU A 580 -23.66 14.16 2.05
C GLU A 580 -24.05 15.62 2.06
N THR A 581 -24.56 16.11 0.93
CA THR A 581 -25.06 17.46 0.87
C THR A 581 -26.17 17.40 1.89
N ALA A 582 -25.96 18.11 2.99
CA ALA A 582 -26.97 18.36 4.00
C ALA A 582 -28.10 19.15 3.33
N SER A 583 -28.85 18.46 2.49
CA SER A 583 -29.97 18.93 1.70
C SER A 583 -30.65 17.64 1.23
N THR A 584 -31.51 17.04 2.03
CA THR A 584 -32.84 17.61 2.25
C THR A 584 -33.48 16.82 3.38
N ALA A 585 -33.91 17.57 4.41
CA ALA A 585 -35.01 17.34 5.35
C ALA A 585 -35.38 15.89 5.65
N GLU A 586 -35.37 15.50 6.94
CA GLU A 586 -36.35 14.61 7.60
C GLU A 586 -37.28 13.87 6.62
N ARG A 587 -36.69 13.00 5.79
CA ARG A 587 -37.39 12.44 4.64
C ARG A 587 -38.12 11.23 5.16
N ILE A 588 -39.22 11.50 5.87
CA ILE A 588 -40.18 10.57 6.47
C ILE A 588 -39.61 9.15 6.60
N GLU A 589 -38.79 8.91 7.64
CA GLU A 589 -38.20 7.58 7.91
C GLU A 589 -39.26 6.47 8.00
N HIS A 590 -40.52 6.80 8.27
CA HIS A 590 -41.68 5.89 8.27
C HIS A 590 -42.07 5.34 6.87
N ARG A 591 -41.28 5.59 5.83
CA ARG A 591 -41.43 4.98 4.49
C ARG A 591 -40.20 4.19 4.01
N LEU A 592 -39.13 4.13 4.79
CA LEU A 592 -37.92 3.38 4.48
C LEU A 592 -37.93 2.04 5.21
N LEU A 593 -37.37 1.00 4.59
CA LEU A 593 -37.22 -0.30 5.26
C LEU A 593 -36.17 -0.14 6.36
N ASN A 594 -36.55 -0.33 7.63
CA ASN A 594 -35.65 -0.16 8.76
C ASN A 594 -35.54 -1.47 9.56
N ILE A 595 -34.32 -1.79 9.99
CA ILE A 595 -34.03 -2.91 10.88
C ILE A 595 -33.97 -2.36 12.30
N ALA A 596 -34.81 -2.85 13.20
CA ALA A 596 -34.81 -2.38 14.58
C ALA A 596 -33.88 -3.22 15.46
N GLN A 597 -33.00 -2.55 16.21
CA GLN A 597 -32.12 -3.19 17.18
C GLN A 597 -32.81 -3.31 18.54
N ILE A 598 -32.89 -4.52 19.05
CA ILE A 598 -33.57 -4.83 20.31
C ILE A 598 -32.66 -4.50 21.51
N ARG A 599 -33.16 -3.72 22.46
CA ARG A 599 -32.52 -3.43 23.75
C ARG A 599 -32.81 -4.53 24.78
N ALA A 600 -32.23 -5.71 24.61
CA ALA A 600 -32.52 -6.89 25.47
C ALA A 600 -31.59 -7.05 26.69
N SER A 601 -30.46 -6.35 26.74
CA SER A 601 -29.48 -6.45 27.83
C SER A 601 -28.72 -5.14 28.02
N ALA A 602 -27.87 -5.03 29.04
CA ALA A 602 -26.98 -3.87 29.23
C ALA A 602 -25.94 -3.73 28.10
N GLU A 603 -25.62 -4.82 27.40
CA GLU A 603 -24.62 -4.89 26.31
C GLU A 603 -25.28 -5.02 24.93
N TRP A 604 -26.54 -4.58 24.80
CA TRP A 604 -27.34 -4.71 23.56
C TRP A 604 -26.72 -4.04 22.33
N ASP A 605 -25.84 -3.06 22.55
CA ASP A 605 -25.14 -2.31 21.49
C ASP A 605 -23.63 -2.59 21.44
N ALA A 606 -23.27 -3.86 21.62
CA ALA A 606 -21.88 -4.31 21.59
C ALA A 606 -21.14 -4.08 20.23
N ALA A 607 -21.83 -3.69 19.15
CA ALA A 607 -21.26 -3.41 17.83
C ALA A 607 -22.02 -2.26 17.11
N PRO A 608 -21.82 -1.00 17.54
CA PRO A 608 -22.71 0.12 17.23
C PRO A 608 -22.80 0.49 15.74
N HIS A 609 -21.74 0.28 14.95
CA HIS A 609 -21.76 0.58 13.51
C HIS A 609 -22.17 -0.61 12.64
N ALA A 610 -22.26 -1.84 13.17
CA ALA A 610 -22.50 -3.03 12.36
C ALA A 610 -23.82 -2.95 11.59
N LEU A 611 -24.91 -2.62 12.29
CA LEU A 611 -26.23 -2.55 11.68
C LEU A 611 -26.35 -1.35 10.72
N ARG A 612 -25.74 -0.22 11.04
CA ARG A 612 -25.65 0.95 10.15
C ARG A 612 -24.90 0.63 8.86
N LYS A 613 -23.77 -0.08 8.95
CA LYS A 613 -23.00 -0.54 7.78
C LYS A 613 -23.79 -1.53 6.94
N LEU A 614 -24.53 -2.46 7.56
CA LEU A 614 -25.42 -3.38 6.86
C LEU A 614 -26.50 -2.62 6.07
N LEU A 615 -27.16 -1.64 6.70
CA LEU A 615 -28.19 -0.82 6.03
C LEU A 615 -27.61 -0.03 4.85
N ARG A 616 -26.40 0.53 5.00
CA ARG A 616 -25.68 1.19 3.88
C ARG A 616 -25.35 0.22 2.74
N ALA A 617 -24.83 -0.96 3.06
CA ALA A 617 -24.53 -1.98 2.05
C ALA A 617 -25.80 -2.44 1.32
N LEU A 618 -26.90 -2.63 2.04
CA LEU A 618 -28.21 -2.95 1.44
C LEU A 618 -28.70 -1.83 0.51
N ASN A 619 -28.52 -0.57 0.88
CA ASN A 619 -28.81 0.57 0.00
C ASN A 619 -27.95 0.62 -1.27
N GLN A 620 -26.72 0.09 -1.22
CA GLN A 620 -25.82 0.06 -2.38
C GLN A 620 -26.11 -1.12 -3.31
N VAL A 621 -26.49 -2.27 -2.76
CA VAL A 621 -26.63 -3.53 -3.52
C VAL A 621 -28.08 -3.80 -3.93
N SER A 622 -29.06 -3.26 -3.21
CA SER A 622 -30.48 -3.46 -3.52
C SER A 622 -31.09 -2.25 -4.23
N GLY A 623 -32.10 -2.50 -5.07
CA GLY A 623 -32.96 -1.42 -5.59
C GLY A 623 -33.96 -0.86 -4.56
N SER A 624 -33.86 -1.29 -3.30
CA SER A 624 -34.76 -0.91 -2.21
C SER A 624 -34.14 0.20 -1.36
N GLN A 625 -34.98 1.05 -0.77
CA GLN A 625 -34.53 2.15 0.09
C GLN A 625 -34.62 1.75 1.57
N PHE A 626 -33.47 1.71 2.23
CA PHE A 626 -33.29 1.44 3.65
C PHE A 626 -32.98 2.72 4.44
N ALA A 627 -33.38 2.76 5.70
CA ALA A 627 -33.05 3.87 6.61
C ALA A 627 -31.53 3.95 6.85
N SER A 628 -31.00 5.17 7.02
CA SER A 628 -29.56 5.39 7.26
C SER A 628 -29.13 5.08 8.70
N ASN A 629 -30.07 5.13 9.65
CA ASN A 629 -29.84 4.83 11.06
C ASN A 629 -30.81 3.75 11.55
N PRO A 630 -30.33 2.74 12.29
CA PRO A 630 -31.20 1.74 12.89
C PRO A 630 -32.06 2.35 14.00
N SER A 631 -33.31 1.90 14.09
CA SER A 631 -34.18 2.23 15.23
C SER A 631 -33.86 1.33 16.41
N SER A 632 -33.59 1.88 17.58
CA SER A 632 -33.44 1.07 18.80
C SER A 632 -34.78 0.95 19.54
N VAL A 633 -35.23 -0.27 19.82
CA VAL A 633 -36.55 -0.55 20.43
C VAL A 633 -36.43 -1.49 21.63
N SER A 634 -37.31 -1.32 22.61
CA SER A 634 -37.53 -2.31 23.67
C SER A 634 -38.46 -3.42 23.15
N LEU A 635 -38.38 -4.62 23.73
CA LEU A 635 -39.34 -5.70 23.44
C LEU A 635 -40.77 -5.35 23.85
N SER A 636 -40.93 -4.41 24.79
CA SER A 636 -42.23 -3.87 25.19
C SER A 636 -42.73 -2.71 24.31
N ASP A 637 -41.97 -2.27 23.29
CA ASP A 637 -42.39 -1.17 22.43
C ASP A 637 -43.56 -1.63 21.51
N PRO A 638 -44.73 -0.97 21.54
CA PRO A 638 -45.86 -1.32 20.68
C PRO A 638 -45.56 -1.23 19.17
N ARG A 639 -44.45 -0.58 18.79
CA ARG A 639 -43.99 -0.44 17.41
C ARG A 639 -43.02 -1.53 16.98
N LEU A 640 -42.68 -2.50 17.85
CA LEU A 640 -41.72 -3.56 17.56
C LEU A 640 -42.00 -4.24 16.20
N PHE A 641 -43.23 -4.66 15.95
CA PHE A 641 -43.66 -5.32 14.71
C PHE A 641 -43.99 -4.39 13.55
N LYS A 642 -43.80 -3.07 13.70
CA LYS A 642 -43.79 -2.14 12.56
C LYS A 642 -42.48 -2.22 11.77
N HIS A 643 -41.44 -2.82 12.37
CA HIS A 643 -40.17 -3.08 11.71
C HIS A 643 -40.19 -4.49 11.10
N PRO A 644 -39.92 -4.65 9.80
CA PRO A 644 -39.98 -5.97 9.14
C PRO A 644 -38.83 -6.89 9.54
N LEU A 645 -37.75 -6.34 10.11
CA LEU A 645 -36.59 -7.08 10.59
C LEU A 645 -36.21 -6.57 11.98
N LEU A 646 -35.99 -7.52 12.90
CA LEU A 646 -35.50 -7.26 14.24
C LEU A 646 -34.08 -7.83 14.35
N HIS A 647 -33.16 -7.03 14.88
CA HIS A 647 -31.77 -7.40 15.11
C HIS A 647 -31.50 -7.48 16.61
N LEU A 648 -30.97 -8.62 17.03
CA LEU A 648 -30.65 -8.92 18.43
C LEU A 648 -29.17 -9.25 18.53
N HIS A 649 -28.44 -8.52 19.37
CA HIS A 649 -27.00 -8.63 19.50
C HIS A 649 -26.59 -8.42 20.97
N GLY A 650 -25.53 -9.09 21.39
CA GLY A 650 -25.00 -9.01 22.75
C GLY A 650 -23.79 -9.91 22.93
N ARG A 651 -22.94 -9.60 23.93
CA ARG A 651 -21.71 -10.35 24.23
C ARG A 651 -21.95 -11.52 25.18
N SER A 652 -22.83 -11.34 26.14
CA SER A 652 -23.21 -12.34 27.14
C SER A 652 -24.55 -12.99 26.81
N GLY A 653 -24.74 -14.24 27.24
CA GLY A 653 -26.04 -14.90 27.14
C GLY A 653 -27.09 -14.09 27.91
N PHE A 654 -28.19 -13.75 27.26
CA PHE A 654 -29.33 -13.07 27.89
C PHE A 654 -30.53 -14.01 27.93
N VAL A 655 -31.33 -13.89 28.98
CA VAL A 655 -32.57 -14.66 29.13
C VAL A 655 -33.73 -13.70 28.90
N LEU A 656 -34.52 -13.96 27.86
CA LEU A 656 -35.77 -13.24 27.65
C LEU A 656 -36.77 -13.66 28.71
N SER A 657 -37.47 -12.69 29.29
CA SER A 657 -38.55 -12.99 30.24
C SER A 657 -39.65 -13.82 29.57
N PRO A 658 -40.45 -14.61 30.32
CA PRO A 658 -41.59 -15.31 29.74
C PRO A 658 -42.57 -14.40 28.98
N GLU A 659 -42.63 -13.12 29.35
CA GLU A 659 -43.44 -12.10 28.70
C GLU A 659 -42.83 -11.65 27.36
N ASP A 660 -41.53 -11.35 27.34
CA ASP A 660 -40.80 -11.04 26.11
C ASP A 660 -40.85 -12.19 25.10
N GLN A 661 -40.73 -13.44 25.58
CA GLN A 661 -40.87 -14.63 24.74
C GLN A 661 -42.28 -14.78 24.18
N ARG A 662 -43.30 -14.35 24.93
CA ARG A 662 -44.69 -14.36 24.44
C ARG A 662 -44.89 -13.32 23.35
N ILE A 663 -44.35 -12.11 23.55
CA ILE A 663 -44.40 -11.02 22.57
C ILE A 663 -43.75 -11.44 21.24
N LEU A 664 -42.59 -12.10 21.26
CA LEU A 664 -41.93 -12.55 20.02
C LEU A 664 -42.58 -13.76 19.33
N LYS A 665 -43.49 -14.48 20.02
CA LYS A 665 -44.21 -15.64 19.49
C LYS A 665 -45.57 -15.28 18.88
N THR A 666 -46.11 -14.11 19.23
CA THR A 666 -47.30 -13.51 18.62
C THR A 666 -46.92 -12.76 17.36
#